data_AF-A0A397VLY9-F1
#
_entry.id   AF-A0A397VLY9-F1
#
_cell.length_a   1.000
_cell.length_b   1.000
_cell.length_c   1.000
_cell.angle_alpha   90.00
_cell.angle_beta   90.00
_cell.angle_gamma   90.00
#
_symmetry.space_group_name_H-M   'P 1'
#
loop_
_entity.id
_entity.type
_entity.pdbx_description
1 polymer ?
#
loop_
_entity_poly.entity_id
_entity_poly.type
_entity_poly.pdbx_seq_one_letter_code
_entity_poly.pdbx_strand_id
1 'polypeptide(L)'
;MSECPGHFGHIELAKPVFHVGFLPKVKKILECICINCSKLKTDDSNAKFIQARKIRDPKRRLKAVWDICKSKTTCERGEEADQDDKGSDYEDYVPSKQQQQQTTDEDLGLVRKKKPHGGCGHKQPTIRKEGLKLYVNYKSNKDSDEQSQDTRKPLTPADVYQILKKISPPDLKDMGLNGEYARPDWMIITILPVPPPPVRPSIQMDGTSRGEDDLTHKLADILKANQNVKRYEAEGHPAHVVNEFEALLQFHCATYMDNEMAGQPQALQKSGRPLKSIRARLKGKEGRLRGNLMGKRVDFSARTVITGDPNISVDQVGVPKSIAQNLTFPELVTPFNIDLLQGLVENGPSVHPGAKYVIRDTGERIDLKHTSGMSGGVRLQLGWKVERHLNDGDIIIFNRQPSLHKMSMMGHRVRVMPYSTFRLNLSVTTPYNADFDGDEMNMHVPQSVETKAEISEICMVPKQVVSPQSNKPVMGIVQDTLCAVRKFTKRDCFLTKDLVMNILMWVLDWDGRLPIPCILKPIPLWTGKQILSMIIPKGINSDNLRHSGHPENEHSDISPGDTKVLIEDGELLCGIVCKKTVGATHQGLVHVIMNEMGPEKAKDFLNGCQAVVNQWLLQNGFSIGIGDTIADDETMKNITNTISNAKSRVAEIIGEAQQDKLECAPGMTIRETFEHKVNKELNTARDAAGKSAEQSLKEENNVKQMVIAGSKGSFINISQMTACVGQQNVEGKRIPFGFKFRTLPHFTKDDHSPESRGFVENCYLRGLTPQEFFFHAMGGREGLIDTAVKTAETGYIQRRLVKALEDVMVKYDGTVRNSLGDIVQFCYGEDGMDACFVEPQTFDTLPMNNAEFDNKYLIELKDDEKNKEKEAGQQDDTDLVQPKKPKTQQEIIREKIVEEYVQLKRDREMLQRDIFTNGDNKWPLPVNIKRLIKNAQQKFNIRPSRWTTTDLQYIDVINSVEEVMSRLVVVKGNDQISHEAQTNATTLFKILLRSWLASRRVIEEFHLNSQALKWVLGEVESRFRKSLVSPGEMVGTVAAQSIGEPAT
;
A
#
# COMPACT_ATOMS: atom_id res chain seq x y z
N MET A 1 -37.35 5.04 -23.52
CA MET A 1 -37.08 3.79 -22.78
C MET A 1 -35.99 3.95 -21.71
N SER A 2 -34.95 4.77 -21.95
CA SER A 2 -33.83 4.99 -21.02
C SER A 2 -34.20 5.66 -19.69
N GLU A 3 -35.22 6.53 -19.68
CA GLU A 3 -35.62 7.27 -18.47
C GLU A 3 -36.53 6.47 -17.52
N CYS A 4 -37.22 5.44 -18.01
CA CYS A 4 -38.12 4.66 -17.17
C CYS A 4 -37.32 3.62 -16.35
N PRO A 5 -37.35 3.67 -15.00
CA PRO A 5 -36.62 2.72 -14.16
C PRO A 5 -37.23 1.30 -14.18
N GLY A 6 -38.47 1.17 -14.67
CA GLY A 6 -39.27 -0.05 -14.60
C GLY A 6 -40.04 -0.19 -13.28
N HIS A 7 -41.20 -0.84 -13.34
CA HIS A 7 -42.10 -1.00 -12.20
C HIS A 7 -42.23 -2.47 -11.79
N PHE A 8 -42.05 -2.77 -10.51
CA PHE A 8 -42.18 -4.12 -9.99
C PHE A 8 -43.64 -4.61 -10.08
N GLY A 9 -43.80 -5.87 -10.46
CA GLY A 9 -45.06 -6.60 -10.32
C GLY A 9 -45.03 -7.51 -9.09
N HIS A 10 -46.09 -8.29 -8.90
CA HIS A 10 -46.15 -9.33 -7.88
C HIS A 10 -46.89 -10.56 -8.39
N ILE A 11 -46.57 -11.72 -7.82
CA ILE A 11 -47.29 -12.98 -7.99
C ILE A 11 -47.72 -13.46 -6.61
N GLU A 12 -49.03 -13.65 -6.43
CA GLU A 12 -49.58 -14.29 -5.24
C GLU A 12 -49.39 -15.80 -5.34
N LEU A 13 -48.69 -16.40 -4.37
CA LEU A 13 -48.47 -17.85 -4.34
C LEU A 13 -49.68 -18.55 -3.71
N ALA A 14 -50.06 -19.70 -4.26
CA ALA A 14 -51.17 -20.53 -3.78
C ALA A 14 -50.89 -21.09 -2.38
N LYS A 15 -49.62 -21.41 -2.11
CA LYS A 15 -49.12 -21.82 -0.79
C LYS A 15 -47.87 -21.01 -0.43
N PRO A 16 -47.61 -20.76 0.87
CA PRO A 16 -46.36 -20.16 1.30
C PRO A 16 -45.16 -21.03 0.93
N VAL A 17 -44.04 -20.40 0.58
CA VAL A 17 -42.82 -21.08 0.12
C VAL A 17 -41.62 -20.62 0.94
N PHE A 18 -40.72 -21.53 1.30
CA PHE A 18 -39.47 -21.16 1.96
C PHE A 18 -38.55 -20.38 1.01
N HIS A 19 -38.06 -19.23 1.45
CA HIS A 19 -36.96 -18.56 0.76
C HIS A 19 -35.64 -19.31 1.02
N VAL A 20 -35.00 -19.81 -0.04
CA VAL A 20 -33.80 -20.67 0.05
C VAL A 20 -32.66 -20.04 0.88
N GLY A 21 -32.42 -18.74 0.72
CA GLY A 21 -31.37 -18.03 1.44
C GLY A 21 -31.64 -17.87 2.94
N PHE A 22 -32.91 -17.90 3.36
CA PHE A 22 -33.30 -17.73 4.76
C PHE A 22 -33.63 -19.06 5.44
N LEU A 23 -33.78 -20.15 4.70
CA LEU A 23 -34.09 -21.48 5.26
C LEU A 23 -33.17 -21.91 6.43
N PRO A 24 -31.82 -21.71 6.38
CA PRO A 24 -30.97 -21.99 7.54
C PRO A 24 -31.23 -21.07 8.74
N LYS A 25 -31.65 -19.82 8.51
CA LYS A 25 -31.98 -18.84 9.54
C LYS A 25 -33.31 -19.16 10.19
N VAL A 26 -34.34 -19.48 9.40
CA VAL A 26 -35.65 -19.95 9.84
C VAL A 26 -35.51 -21.17 10.73
N LYS A 27 -34.69 -22.16 10.32
CA LYS A 27 -34.39 -23.33 11.17
C LYS A 27 -33.83 -22.91 12.53
N LYS A 28 -32.83 -22.02 12.57
CA LYS A 28 -32.23 -21.57 13.84
C LYS A 28 -33.24 -20.83 14.72
N ILE A 29 -34.09 -19.99 14.13
CA ILE A 29 -35.14 -19.27 14.89
C ILE A 29 -36.15 -20.27 15.46
N LEU A 30 -36.58 -21.26 14.69
CA LEU A 30 -37.48 -22.32 15.18
C LEU A 30 -36.86 -23.15 16.31
N GLU A 31 -35.54 -23.33 16.32
CA GLU A 31 -34.83 -23.99 17.43
C GLU A 31 -34.72 -23.10 18.68
N CYS A 32 -34.79 -21.77 18.52
CA CYS A 32 -34.78 -20.80 19.62
C CYS A 32 -36.12 -20.70 20.36
N ILE A 33 -37.23 -20.82 19.63
CA ILE A 33 -38.59 -20.63 20.15
C ILE A 33 -39.30 -21.97 20.40
N CYS A 34 -40.33 -21.94 21.22
CA CYS A 34 -41.26 -23.05 21.37
C CYS A 34 -42.13 -23.20 20.11
N ILE A 35 -42.18 -24.39 19.50
CA ILE A 35 -42.99 -24.63 18.29
C ILE A 35 -44.49 -24.41 18.53
N ASN A 36 -44.98 -24.58 19.76
CA ASN A 36 -46.40 -24.48 20.06
C ASN A 36 -46.82 -23.07 20.50
N CYS A 37 -46.11 -22.46 21.47
CA CYS A 37 -46.46 -21.13 22.01
C CYS A 37 -45.63 -19.97 21.46
N SER A 38 -44.66 -20.22 20.57
CA SER A 38 -43.76 -19.21 19.95
C SER A 38 -42.92 -18.36 20.91
N LYS A 39 -42.94 -18.67 22.21
CA LYS A 39 -42.10 -18.01 23.22
C LYS A 39 -40.66 -18.49 23.13
N LEU A 40 -39.70 -17.60 23.42
CA LEU A 40 -38.30 -17.96 23.53
C LEU A 40 -38.10 -19.03 24.61
N LYS A 41 -37.31 -20.09 24.36
CA LYS A 41 -37.11 -21.19 25.32
C LYS A 41 -36.28 -20.81 26.56
N THR A 42 -35.63 -19.65 26.51
CA THR A 42 -34.73 -19.15 27.56
C THR A 42 -35.20 -17.79 28.02
N ASP A 43 -34.96 -17.48 29.28
CA ASP A 43 -35.26 -16.21 29.93
C ASP A 43 -34.07 -15.72 30.75
N ASP A 44 -34.29 -14.63 31.47
CA ASP A 44 -33.34 -14.03 32.40
C ASP A 44 -32.98 -14.95 33.57
N SER A 45 -33.64 -16.11 33.75
CA SER A 45 -33.27 -17.12 34.76
C SER A 45 -31.94 -17.81 34.43
N ASN A 46 -31.50 -17.77 33.16
CA ASN A 46 -30.22 -18.35 32.75
C ASN A 46 -29.13 -17.28 32.66
N ALA A 47 -28.10 -17.39 33.50
CA ALA A 47 -26.95 -16.47 33.49
C ALA A 47 -26.26 -16.36 32.11
N LYS A 48 -26.20 -17.46 31.34
CA LYS A 48 -25.62 -17.45 29.99
C LYS A 48 -26.47 -16.66 29.00
N PHE A 49 -27.79 -16.64 29.20
CA PHE A 49 -28.70 -15.85 28.36
C PHE A 49 -28.55 -14.36 28.63
N ILE A 50 -28.41 -13.94 29.89
CA ILE A 50 -28.09 -12.56 30.25
C ILE A 50 -26.80 -12.10 29.57
N GLN A 51 -25.75 -12.94 29.59
CA GLN A 51 -24.49 -12.65 28.89
C GLN A 51 -24.69 -12.54 27.37
N ALA A 52 -25.47 -13.45 26.77
CA ALA A 52 -25.78 -13.41 25.34
C ALA A 52 -26.52 -12.12 24.95
N ARG A 53 -27.45 -11.65 25.80
CA ARG A 53 -28.23 -10.43 25.58
C ARG A 53 -27.38 -9.15 25.61
N LYS A 54 -26.29 -9.13 26.38
CA LYS A 54 -25.32 -8.02 26.44
C LYS A 54 -24.51 -7.85 25.15
N ILE A 55 -24.44 -8.87 24.29
CA ILE A 55 -23.70 -8.80 23.03
C ILE A 55 -24.32 -7.73 22.13
N ARG A 56 -23.55 -6.69 21.76
CA ARG A 56 -24.04 -5.58 20.92
C ARG A 56 -24.37 -5.99 19.49
N ASP A 57 -23.53 -6.82 18.86
CA ASP A 57 -23.74 -7.30 17.48
C ASP A 57 -24.95 -8.26 17.41
N PRO A 58 -26.03 -7.89 16.70
CA PRO A 58 -27.24 -8.71 16.61
C PRO A 58 -27.01 -10.10 15.99
N LYS A 59 -26.03 -10.24 15.08
CA LYS A 59 -25.75 -11.54 14.43
C LYS A 59 -25.08 -12.50 15.41
N ARG A 60 -24.09 -12.00 16.18
CA ARG A 60 -23.43 -12.77 17.24
C ARG A 60 -24.41 -13.07 18.38
N ARG A 61 -25.26 -12.11 18.74
CA ARG A 61 -26.34 -12.28 19.73
C ARG A 61 -27.24 -13.46 19.35
N LEU A 62 -27.79 -13.48 18.14
CA LEU A 62 -28.65 -14.59 17.71
C LEU A 62 -27.93 -15.95 17.80
N LYS A 63 -26.65 -16.00 17.41
CA LYS A 63 -25.87 -17.25 17.48
C LYS A 63 -25.72 -17.72 18.93
N ALA A 64 -25.38 -16.82 19.85
CA ALA A 64 -25.25 -17.13 21.27
C ALA A 64 -26.58 -17.59 21.89
N VAL A 65 -27.69 -16.89 21.59
CA VAL A 65 -29.04 -17.27 22.03
C VAL A 65 -29.42 -18.64 21.46
N TRP A 66 -29.16 -18.89 20.18
CA TRP A 66 -29.42 -20.18 19.54
C TRP A 66 -28.61 -21.33 20.15
N ASP A 67 -27.33 -21.10 20.46
CA ASP A 67 -26.46 -22.12 21.07
C ASP A 67 -26.98 -22.55 22.46
N ILE A 68 -27.66 -21.65 23.18
CA ILE A 68 -28.32 -21.95 24.46
C ILE A 68 -29.67 -22.62 24.24
N CYS A 69 -30.49 -22.12 23.32
CA CYS A 69 -31.86 -22.61 23.14
C CYS A 69 -31.92 -23.99 22.47
N LYS A 70 -30.94 -24.35 21.63
CA LYS A 70 -30.93 -25.63 20.92
C LYS A 70 -30.80 -26.85 21.84
N SER A 71 -30.21 -26.68 23.03
CA SER A 71 -30.07 -27.77 24.01
C SER A 71 -31.34 -27.97 24.85
N LYS A 72 -32.22 -26.97 24.93
CA LYS A 72 -33.48 -27.06 25.66
C LYS A 72 -34.51 -27.89 24.89
N THR A 73 -34.85 -29.05 25.46
CA THR A 73 -35.80 -30.04 24.90
C THR A 73 -37.20 -29.92 25.48
N THR A 74 -37.44 -29.01 26.42
CA THR A 74 -38.74 -28.75 27.03
C THR A 74 -38.99 -27.25 27.15
N CYS A 75 -40.25 -26.83 26.99
CA CYS A 75 -40.66 -25.45 27.24
C CYS A 75 -41.10 -25.35 28.70
N GLU A 76 -40.25 -24.77 29.56
CA GLU A 76 -40.48 -24.66 31.02
C GLU A 76 -41.80 -23.90 31.30
N ARG A 77 -42.77 -24.57 31.92
CA ARG A 77 -43.85 -23.87 32.62
C ARG A 77 -43.19 -23.22 33.82
N GLY A 78 -43.41 -21.93 34.02
CA GLY A 78 -43.00 -21.36 35.29
C GLY A 78 -43.77 -22.07 36.40
N GLU A 79 -43.09 -22.48 37.46
CA GLU A 79 -43.77 -22.92 38.67
C GLU A 79 -44.63 -21.73 39.14
N GLU A 80 -45.95 -21.90 39.12
CA GLU A 80 -46.82 -21.04 39.93
C GLU A 80 -46.36 -21.30 41.37
N ALA A 81 -45.92 -20.25 42.06
CA ALA A 81 -45.70 -20.37 43.49
C ALA A 81 -47.06 -20.70 44.09
N ASP A 82 -47.23 -21.96 44.54
CA ASP A 82 -48.40 -22.38 45.28
C ASP A 82 -48.66 -21.36 46.38
N GLN A 83 -49.87 -20.80 46.35
CA GLN A 83 -50.40 -19.94 47.39
C GLN A 83 -50.51 -20.76 48.67
N ASP A 84 -49.53 -20.63 49.54
CA ASP A 84 -49.70 -20.82 50.98
C ASP A 84 -48.57 -20.07 51.70
N ASP A 85 -48.72 -18.74 51.81
CA ASP A 85 -48.49 -18.11 53.11
C ASP A 85 -49.15 -16.73 53.19
N LYS A 86 -49.97 -16.58 54.23
CA LYS A 86 -50.71 -15.37 54.57
C LYS A 86 -49.75 -14.29 55.07
N GLY A 87 -49.96 -13.06 54.61
CA GLY A 87 -49.65 -11.85 55.39
C GLY A 87 -48.47 -11.04 54.89
N SER A 88 -48.74 -10.02 54.07
CA SER A 88 -48.62 -8.60 54.47
C SER A 88 -48.64 -7.72 53.22
N ASP A 89 -49.65 -6.85 53.17
CA ASP A 89 -49.72 -5.68 52.31
C ASP A 89 -48.51 -4.77 52.56
N TYR A 90 -47.91 -4.20 51.51
CA TYR A 90 -47.71 -2.76 51.37
C TYR A 90 -47.17 -2.42 49.97
N GLU A 91 -47.83 -1.44 49.35
CA GLU A 91 -47.54 -0.84 48.05
C GLU A 91 -46.24 -0.01 48.03
N ASP A 92 -45.71 0.17 46.81
CA ASP A 92 -44.94 1.31 46.28
C ASP A 92 -43.91 2.03 47.16
N TYR A 93 -42.64 2.12 46.71
CA TYR A 93 -41.87 3.35 46.95
C TYR A 93 -40.81 3.69 45.87
N VAL A 94 -40.75 4.99 45.59
CA VAL A 94 -39.93 5.76 44.63
C VAL A 94 -38.57 6.15 45.27
N PRO A 95 -37.48 6.41 44.52
CA PRO A 95 -36.11 6.33 45.06
C PRO A 95 -35.64 7.60 45.76
N SER A 96 -34.90 7.47 46.86
CA SER A 96 -34.17 8.58 47.49
C SER A 96 -32.68 8.56 47.12
N LYS A 97 -32.21 9.67 46.56
CA LYS A 97 -30.80 9.99 46.28
C LYS A 97 -29.98 10.00 47.58
N GLN A 98 -28.87 9.25 47.62
CA GLN A 98 -27.50 9.76 47.84
C GLN A 98 -26.54 8.65 48.30
N GLN A 99 -25.31 8.79 47.80
CA GLN A 99 -24.04 8.23 48.25
C GLN A 99 -23.62 6.84 47.75
N GLN A 100 -22.40 6.89 47.19
CA GLN A 100 -21.61 5.84 46.58
C GLN A 100 -21.08 4.90 47.66
N GLN A 101 -21.27 3.59 47.47
CA GLN A 101 -20.27 2.59 47.78
C GLN A 101 -20.61 1.30 47.03
N GLN A 102 -19.60 0.71 46.41
CA GLN A 102 -19.68 -0.58 45.74
C GLN A 102 -19.91 -1.67 46.78
N THR A 103 -21.17 -2.07 46.97
CA THR A 103 -21.53 -3.32 47.62
C THR A 103 -22.20 -4.21 46.59
N THR A 104 -21.68 -5.41 46.44
CA THR A 104 -22.21 -6.45 45.57
C THR A 104 -23.60 -6.86 46.06
N ASP A 105 -24.51 -7.14 45.11
CA ASP A 105 -25.94 -7.50 45.30
C ASP A 105 -26.22 -8.67 46.28
N GLU A 106 -25.20 -9.30 46.86
CA GLU A 106 -25.30 -10.44 47.79
C GLU A 106 -25.53 -10.02 49.26
N ASP A 107 -25.19 -8.79 49.67
CA ASP A 107 -25.28 -8.35 51.08
C ASP A 107 -26.65 -7.79 51.51
N LEU A 108 -27.64 -7.70 50.59
CA LEU A 108 -28.98 -7.17 50.90
C LEU A 108 -30.07 -8.23 51.09
N GLY A 109 -29.75 -9.54 51.00
CA GLY A 109 -30.75 -10.60 51.24
C GLY A 109 -31.97 -10.57 50.30
N LEU A 110 -31.89 -9.86 49.16
CA LEU A 110 -32.98 -9.73 48.20
C LEU A 110 -32.96 -10.89 47.21
N VAL A 111 -33.62 -12.00 47.57
CA VAL A 111 -33.91 -13.09 46.63
C VAL A 111 -34.87 -12.55 45.56
N ARG A 112 -34.37 -12.32 44.32
CA ARG A 112 -35.25 -12.06 43.18
C ARG A 112 -36.20 -13.25 43.02
N LYS A 113 -37.49 -13.05 43.33
CA LYS A 113 -38.54 -14.04 42.97
C LYS A 113 -38.36 -14.39 41.50
N LYS A 114 -38.08 -15.66 41.20
CA LYS A 114 -37.98 -16.16 39.82
C LYS A 114 -39.29 -15.84 39.13
N LYS A 115 -39.27 -14.92 38.16
CA LYS A 115 -40.45 -14.71 37.32
C LYS A 115 -40.71 -16.00 36.56
N PRO A 116 -41.94 -16.53 36.56
CA PRO A 116 -42.25 -17.75 35.83
C PRO A 116 -41.92 -17.55 34.35
N HIS A 117 -41.16 -18.49 33.76
CA HIS A 117 -40.79 -18.49 32.33
C HIS A 117 -42.04 -18.43 31.43
N GLY A 118 -43.21 -18.81 31.93
CA GLY A 118 -44.51 -18.68 31.25
C GLY A 118 -44.60 -19.46 29.94
N GLY A 119 -43.87 -20.58 29.85
CA GLY A 119 -43.92 -21.51 28.73
C GLY A 119 -45.10 -22.49 28.83
N CYS A 120 -45.38 -23.23 27.75
CA CYS A 120 -46.57 -24.09 27.66
C CYS A 120 -46.37 -25.55 28.12
N GLY A 121 -45.15 -25.95 28.53
CA GLY A 121 -44.87 -27.31 29.02
C GLY A 121 -44.62 -28.37 27.95
N HIS A 122 -44.75 -28.02 26.66
CA HIS A 122 -44.59 -28.99 25.58
C HIS A 122 -43.12 -29.37 25.35
N LYS A 123 -42.89 -30.66 25.08
CA LYS A 123 -41.59 -31.18 24.60
C LYS A 123 -41.25 -30.53 23.26
N GLN A 124 -39.99 -30.11 23.13
CA GLN A 124 -39.47 -29.48 21.94
C GLN A 124 -38.79 -30.53 21.07
N PRO A 125 -39.19 -30.64 19.80
CA PRO A 125 -38.61 -31.61 18.90
C PRO A 125 -37.28 -31.12 18.34
N THR A 126 -36.52 -32.07 17.80
CA THR A 126 -35.32 -31.77 17.02
C THR A 126 -35.69 -31.51 15.57
N ILE A 127 -35.22 -30.39 15.01
CA ILE A 127 -35.55 -29.99 13.63
C ILE A 127 -34.39 -30.39 12.71
N ARG A 128 -34.68 -31.21 11.70
CA ARG A 128 -33.73 -31.60 10.65
C ARG A 128 -34.12 -30.99 9.31
N LYS A 129 -33.11 -30.59 8.54
CA LYS A 129 -33.27 -30.08 7.18
C LYS A 129 -32.86 -31.18 6.22
N GLU A 130 -33.73 -31.52 5.27
CA GLU A 130 -33.41 -32.40 4.16
C GLU A 130 -33.84 -31.73 2.85
N GLY A 131 -32.87 -31.40 2.00
CA GLY A 131 -33.10 -30.60 0.80
C GLY A 131 -33.78 -29.25 1.11
N LEU A 132 -35.00 -29.09 0.59
CA LEU A 132 -35.85 -27.91 0.74
C LEU A 132 -36.91 -28.06 1.84
N LYS A 133 -36.98 -29.20 2.54
CA LYS A 133 -37.99 -29.50 3.56
C LYS A 133 -37.40 -29.48 4.96
N LEU A 134 -38.25 -29.18 5.95
CA LEU A 134 -37.95 -29.28 7.37
C LEU A 134 -38.74 -30.45 7.97
N TYR A 135 -38.09 -31.25 8.79
CA TYR A 135 -38.69 -32.38 9.51
C TYR A 135 -38.50 -32.19 11.00
N VAL A 136 -39.51 -32.64 11.73
CA VAL A 136 -39.59 -32.56 13.18
C VAL A 136 -39.52 -33.98 13.72
N ASN A 137 -38.60 -34.22 14.66
CA ASN A 137 -38.47 -35.51 15.35
C ASN A 137 -38.54 -35.31 16.87
N TYR A 138 -39.53 -35.94 17.50
CA TYR A 138 -39.71 -36.00 18.95
C TYR A 138 -38.99 -37.24 19.51
N LYS A 139 -38.02 -37.05 20.39
CA LYS A 139 -37.38 -38.17 21.11
C LYS A 139 -38.38 -38.77 22.11
N SER A 140 -38.64 -40.08 22.02
CA SER A 140 -39.33 -40.83 23.08
C SER A 140 -38.42 -41.02 24.30
N ASN A 141 -39.01 -41.18 25.49
CA ASN A 141 -38.25 -41.54 26.69
C ASN A 141 -37.69 -42.97 26.51
N LYS A 142 -36.50 -43.23 27.06
CA LYS A 142 -35.78 -44.51 26.95
C LYS A 142 -36.38 -45.67 27.78
N ASP A 143 -37.57 -45.53 28.37
CA ASP A 143 -38.10 -46.48 29.38
C ASP A 143 -39.39 -47.20 28.95
N SER A 144 -39.62 -47.42 27.65
CA SER A 144 -40.74 -48.26 27.19
C SER A 144 -40.31 -49.15 26.03
N ASP A 145 -40.27 -50.47 26.28
CA ASP A 145 -39.94 -51.57 25.36
C ASP A 145 -41.00 -51.82 24.25
N GLU A 146 -41.62 -50.76 23.73
CA GLU A 146 -42.42 -50.85 22.50
C GLU A 146 -41.63 -50.26 21.33
N GLN A 147 -41.58 -51.01 20.21
CA GLN A 147 -40.90 -50.64 18.97
C GLN A 147 -41.12 -49.17 18.63
N SER A 148 -40.06 -48.37 18.80
CA SER A 148 -40.07 -46.93 18.60
C SER A 148 -40.23 -46.58 17.12
N GLN A 149 -41.47 -46.34 16.69
CA GLN A 149 -41.70 -45.61 15.44
C GLN A 149 -41.20 -44.18 15.62
N ASP A 150 -40.07 -43.87 14.98
CA ASP A 150 -39.52 -42.53 14.87
C ASP A 150 -40.59 -41.64 14.19
N THR A 151 -41.35 -40.85 14.96
CA THR A 151 -42.49 -40.04 14.47
C THR A 151 -41.98 -38.80 13.72
N ARG A 152 -41.41 -39.05 12.55
CA ARG A 152 -40.85 -38.03 11.67
C ARG A 152 -41.96 -37.31 10.92
N LYS A 153 -42.35 -36.11 11.38
CA LYS A 153 -43.39 -35.29 10.74
C LYS A 153 -42.76 -34.16 9.90
N PRO A 154 -43.20 -33.93 8.65
CA PRO A 154 -42.78 -32.75 7.89
C PRO A 154 -43.42 -31.48 8.47
N LEU A 155 -42.65 -30.39 8.53
CA LEU A 155 -43.13 -29.07 8.93
C LEU A 155 -43.36 -28.24 7.67
N THR A 156 -44.63 -27.93 7.37
CA THR A 156 -44.97 -27.20 6.15
C THR A 156 -44.59 -25.72 6.27
N PRO A 157 -44.32 -25.01 5.16
CA PRO A 157 -44.07 -23.57 5.20
C PRO A 157 -45.22 -22.78 5.82
N ALA A 158 -46.47 -23.22 5.63
CA ALA A 158 -47.64 -22.60 6.23
C ALA A 158 -47.64 -22.70 7.77
N ASP A 159 -47.30 -23.88 8.31
CA ASP A 159 -47.18 -24.07 9.76
C ASP A 159 -46.10 -23.14 10.34
N VAL A 160 -44.93 -23.08 9.69
CA VAL A 160 -43.82 -22.20 10.12
C VAL A 160 -44.24 -20.73 10.09
N TYR A 161 -44.95 -20.29 9.05
CA TYR A 161 -45.42 -18.92 8.94
C TYR A 161 -46.32 -18.53 10.12
N GLN A 162 -47.24 -19.40 10.54
CA GLN A 162 -48.10 -19.16 11.70
C GLN A 162 -47.30 -19.11 13.01
N ILE A 163 -46.32 -20.00 13.18
CA ILE A 163 -45.46 -20.04 14.37
C ILE A 163 -44.63 -18.74 14.46
N LEU A 164 -43.98 -18.33 13.38
CA LEU A 164 -43.14 -17.13 13.35
C LEU A 164 -43.93 -15.84 13.56
N LYS A 165 -45.19 -15.79 13.09
CA LYS A 165 -46.08 -14.63 13.28
C LYS A 165 -46.50 -14.41 14.73
N LYS A 166 -46.52 -15.48 15.54
CA LYS A 166 -46.90 -15.43 16.98
C LYS A 166 -45.77 -14.96 17.90
N ILE A 167 -44.55 -14.75 17.40
CA ILE A 167 -43.40 -14.33 18.23
C ILE A 167 -43.63 -12.91 18.77
N SER A 168 -43.36 -12.70 20.05
CA SER A 168 -43.52 -11.40 20.69
C SER A 168 -42.40 -10.41 20.30
N PRO A 169 -42.67 -9.09 20.18
CA PRO A 169 -41.65 -8.07 19.94
C PRO A 169 -40.45 -8.08 20.91
N PRO A 170 -40.60 -8.30 22.24
CA PRO A 170 -39.45 -8.40 23.13
C PRO A 170 -38.56 -9.62 22.82
N ASP A 171 -39.16 -10.77 22.50
CA ASP A 171 -38.40 -11.97 22.11
C ASP A 171 -37.61 -11.74 20.82
N LEU A 172 -38.16 -10.97 19.87
CA LEU A 172 -37.44 -10.56 18.66
C LEU A 172 -36.18 -9.75 19.01
N LYS A 173 -36.31 -8.76 19.90
CA LYS A 173 -35.20 -7.90 20.31
C LYS A 173 -34.11 -8.69 21.06
N ASP A 174 -34.52 -9.62 21.91
CA ASP A 174 -33.61 -10.46 22.68
C ASP A 174 -32.85 -11.46 21.79
N MET A 175 -33.49 -11.98 20.73
CA MET A 175 -32.82 -12.75 19.68
C MET A 175 -31.88 -11.91 18.79
N GLY A 176 -31.97 -10.57 18.82
CA GLY A 176 -31.23 -9.69 17.92
C GLY A 176 -31.88 -9.53 16.54
N LEU A 177 -33.21 -9.60 16.48
CA LEU A 177 -34.03 -9.35 15.29
C LEU A 177 -34.78 -8.02 15.45
N ASN A 178 -35.17 -7.41 14.33
CA ASN A 178 -35.89 -6.14 14.32
C ASN A 178 -37.34 -6.36 13.87
N GLY A 179 -38.31 -5.90 14.66
CA GLY A 179 -39.74 -6.06 14.38
C GLY A 179 -40.25 -5.20 13.21
N GLU A 180 -39.54 -4.11 12.88
CA GLU A 180 -39.92 -3.15 11.83
C GLU A 180 -39.36 -3.52 10.46
N TYR A 181 -38.07 -3.89 10.39
CA TYR A 181 -37.37 -4.09 9.10
C TYR A 181 -37.13 -5.56 8.74
N ALA A 182 -37.12 -6.46 9.73
CA ALA A 182 -36.65 -7.84 9.54
C ALA A 182 -37.45 -8.85 10.37
N ARG A 183 -38.78 -8.81 10.23
CA ARG A 183 -39.67 -9.69 10.98
C ARG A 183 -39.53 -11.15 10.48
N PRO A 184 -39.48 -12.17 11.36
CA PRO A 184 -39.15 -13.55 10.94
C PRO A 184 -40.14 -14.18 9.97
N ASP A 185 -41.42 -13.84 10.08
CA ASP A 185 -42.50 -14.30 9.20
C ASP A 185 -42.27 -13.89 7.73
N TRP A 186 -41.56 -12.79 7.47
CA TRP A 186 -41.22 -12.33 6.11
C TRP A 186 -40.15 -13.18 5.42
N MET A 187 -39.49 -14.08 6.16
CA MET A 187 -38.55 -15.04 5.57
C MET A 187 -39.25 -16.14 4.74
N ILE A 188 -40.58 -16.22 4.84
CA ILE A 188 -41.44 -17.11 4.05
C ILE A 188 -42.15 -16.28 2.99
N ILE A 189 -42.05 -16.71 1.75
CA ILE A 189 -42.60 -16.01 0.60
C ILE A 189 -44.07 -16.40 0.47
N THR A 190 -44.96 -15.43 0.66
CA THR A 190 -46.38 -15.53 0.31
C THR A 190 -46.67 -14.80 -0.99
N ILE A 191 -46.01 -13.66 -1.20
CA ILE A 191 -46.08 -12.84 -2.40
C ILE A 191 -44.67 -12.73 -2.98
N LEU A 192 -44.48 -13.18 -4.22
CA LEU A 192 -43.20 -13.12 -4.92
C LEU A 192 -43.15 -11.84 -5.78
N PRO A 193 -42.18 -10.92 -5.55
CA PRO A 193 -42.02 -9.74 -6.38
C PRO A 193 -41.47 -10.13 -7.77
N VAL A 194 -42.07 -9.56 -8.82
CA VAL A 194 -41.63 -9.78 -10.20
C VAL A 194 -40.79 -8.59 -10.66
N PRO A 195 -39.50 -8.80 -11.01
CA PRO A 195 -38.65 -7.71 -11.46
C PRO A 195 -39.12 -7.18 -12.82
N PRO A 196 -38.97 -5.87 -13.09
CA PRO A 196 -39.39 -5.26 -14.34
C PRO A 196 -38.47 -5.64 -15.51
N PRO A 197 -38.89 -5.41 -16.77
CA PRO A 197 -38.10 -5.70 -17.97
C PRO A 197 -36.64 -5.18 -17.98
N PRO A 198 -36.29 -4.00 -17.40
CA PRO A 198 -34.89 -3.56 -17.32
C PRO A 198 -33.95 -4.53 -16.57
N VAL A 199 -34.48 -5.35 -15.65
CA VAL A 199 -33.70 -6.38 -14.94
C VAL A 199 -33.60 -7.69 -15.75
N ARG A 200 -34.58 -7.95 -16.62
CA ARG A 200 -34.76 -9.16 -17.43
C ARG A 200 -35.05 -8.79 -18.89
N PRO A 201 -34.05 -8.25 -19.62
CA PRO A 201 -34.26 -7.67 -20.93
C PRO A 201 -34.65 -8.74 -21.97
N SER A 202 -35.59 -8.41 -22.85
CA SER A 202 -35.92 -9.21 -24.03
C SER A 202 -35.06 -8.77 -25.21
N ILE A 203 -34.44 -9.72 -25.92
CA ILE A 203 -33.65 -9.46 -27.13
C ILE A 203 -34.52 -9.80 -28.35
N GLN A 204 -34.66 -8.86 -29.29
CA GLN A 204 -35.23 -9.15 -30.61
C GLN A 204 -34.08 -9.51 -31.55
N MET A 205 -34.10 -10.70 -32.14
CA MET A 205 -33.03 -11.13 -33.07
C MET A 205 -33.34 -10.77 -34.52
N ASP A 206 -34.62 -10.76 -34.92
CA ASP A 206 -35.14 -10.25 -36.20
C ASP A 206 -36.65 -10.04 -35.97
N GLY A 207 -37.28 -9.02 -36.54
CA GLY A 207 -38.59 -8.43 -36.14
C GLY A 207 -39.80 -9.35 -35.81
N THR A 208 -39.71 -10.66 -36.04
CA THR A 208 -40.69 -11.69 -35.64
C THR A 208 -40.28 -12.55 -34.44
N SER A 209 -38.98 -12.74 -34.14
CA SER A 209 -38.50 -13.63 -33.07
C SER A 209 -38.00 -12.88 -31.84
N ARG A 210 -38.44 -13.32 -30.66
CA ARG A 210 -38.05 -12.77 -29.36
C ARG A 210 -37.30 -13.82 -28.53
N GLY A 211 -36.09 -13.48 -28.10
CA GLY A 211 -35.35 -14.18 -27.08
C GLY A 211 -35.62 -13.53 -25.71
N GLU A 212 -36.38 -14.21 -24.87
CA GLU A 212 -36.63 -13.76 -23.49
C GLU A 212 -35.47 -14.14 -22.55
N ASP A 213 -35.29 -13.37 -21.49
CA ASP A 213 -34.27 -13.62 -20.48
C ASP A 213 -34.55 -14.92 -19.67
N ASP A 214 -33.48 -15.56 -19.18
CA ASP A 214 -33.56 -16.77 -18.33
C ASP A 214 -34.50 -16.60 -17.12
N LEU A 215 -34.55 -15.41 -16.51
CA LEU A 215 -35.45 -15.12 -15.39
C LEU A 215 -36.92 -15.11 -15.84
N THR A 216 -37.21 -14.62 -17.04
CA THR A 216 -38.58 -14.61 -17.59
C THR A 216 -39.07 -16.04 -17.81
N HIS A 217 -38.23 -16.91 -18.38
CA HIS A 217 -38.55 -18.33 -18.52
C HIS A 217 -38.86 -18.98 -17.17
N LYS A 218 -38.03 -18.71 -16.15
CA LYS A 218 -38.24 -19.29 -14.83
C LYS A 218 -39.47 -18.76 -14.10
N LEU A 219 -39.78 -17.47 -14.26
CA LEU A 219 -41.03 -16.88 -13.73
C LEU A 219 -42.27 -17.50 -14.38
N ALA A 220 -42.20 -17.81 -15.68
CA ALA A 220 -43.30 -18.52 -16.34
C ALA A 220 -43.49 -19.94 -15.78
N ASP A 221 -42.41 -20.66 -15.46
CA ASP A 221 -42.50 -21.98 -14.82
C ASP A 221 -43.07 -21.90 -13.40
N ILE A 222 -42.69 -20.87 -12.63
CA ILE A 222 -43.26 -20.58 -11.30
C ILE A 222 -44.78 -20.34 -11.42
N LEU A 223 -45.20 -19.51 -12.37
CA LEU A 223 -46.61 -19.20 -12.56
C LEU A 223 -47.43 -20.44 -12.94
N LYS A 224 -46.91 -21.28 -13.84
CA LYS A 224 -47.54 -22.56 -14.23
C LYS A 224 -47.68 -23.50 -13.04
N ALA A 225 -46.61 -23.70 -12.27
CA ALA A 225 -46.66 -24.54 -11.07
C ALA A 225 -47.66 -23.99 -10.04
N ASN A 226 -47.72 -22.67 -9.87
CA ASN A 226 -48.62 -22.00 -8.94
C ASN A 226 -50.10 -22.17 -9.34
N GLN A 227 -50.42 -22.02 -10.62
CA GLN A 227 -51.77 -22.25 -11.15
C GLN A 227 -52.19 -23.71 -10.99
N ASN A 228 -51.28 -24.66 -11.23
CA ASN A 228 -51.55 -26.08 -11.03
C ASN A 228 -51.88 -26.39 -9.57
N VAL A 229 -51.08 -25.91 -8.61
CA VAL A 229 -51.37 -26.09 -7.17
C VAL A 229 -52.76 -25.56 -6.82
N LYS A 230 -53.10 -24.34 -7.27
CA LYS A 230 -54.41 -23.73 -7.02
C LYS A 230 -55.57 -24.53 -7.62
N ARG A 231 -55.38 -25.09 -8.82
CA ARG A 231 -56.37 -25.92 -9.51
C ARG A 231 -56.59 -27.26 -8.81
N TYR A 232 -55.51 -27.98 -8.48
CA TYR A 232 -55.59 -29.29 -7.82
C TYR A 232 -56.17 -29.18 -6.41
N GLU A 233 -55.92 -28.08 -5.71
CA GLU A 233 -56.54 -27.80 -4.41
C GLU A 233 -58.04 -27.48 -4.55
N ALA A 234 -58.45 -26.68 -5.54
CA ALA A 234 -59.85 -26.34 -5.78
C ALA A 234 -60.70 -27.53 -6.25
N GLU A 235 -60.12 -28.42 -7.06
CA GLU A 235 -60.79 -29.63 -7.56
C GLU A 235 -60.85 -30.76 -6.51
N GLY A 236 -60.22 -30.62 -5.34
CA GLY A 236 -60.30 -31.58 -4.24
C GLY A 236 -59.48 -32.86 -4.44
N HIS A 237 -58.32 -32.77 -5.11
CA HIS A 237 -57.45 -33.94 -5.35
C HIS A 237 -56.82 -34.49 -4.06
N PRO A 238 -56.35 -35.75 -4.06
CA PRO A 238 -55.67 -36.34 -2.90
C PRO A 238 -54.47 -35.52 -2.41
N ALA A 239 -54.33 -35.39 -1.08
CA ALA A 239 -53.32 -34.54 -0.45
C ALA A 239 -51.87 -34.88 -0.87
N HIS A 240 -51.57 -36.15 -1.16
CA HIS A 240 -50.24 -36.54 -1.67
C HIS A 240 -49.90 -35.84 -2.99
N VAL A 241 -50.85 -35.74 -3.91
CA VAL A 241 -50.65 -35.13 -5.24
C VAL A 241 -50.44 -33.63 -5.10
N VAL A 242 -51.24 -32.97 -4.25
CA VAL A 242 -51.08 -31.53 -3.95
C VAL A 242 -49.68 -31.26 -3.37
N ASN A 243 -49.19 -32.11 -2.46
CA ASN A 243 -47.86 -31.98 -1.85
C ASN A 243 -46.71 -32.13 -2.86
N GLU A 244 -46.88 -32.90 -3.93
CA GLU A 244 -45.87 -33.01 -4.99
C GLU A 244 -45.78 -31.72 -5.82
N PHE A 245 -46.93 -31.16 -6.20
CA PHE A 245 -46.96 -29.88 -6.91
C PHE A 245 -46.51 -28.70 -6.03
N GLU A 246 -46.79 -28.74 -4.72
CA GLU A 246 -46.23 -27.79 -3.75
C GLU A 246 -44.70 -27.89 -3.70
N ALA A 247 -44.14 -29.11 -3.65
CA ALA A 247 -42.70 -29.32 -3.68
C ALA A 247 -42.06 -28.82 -4.99
N LEU A 248 -42.76 -28.96 -6.12
CA LEU A 248 -42.32 -28.45 -7.41
C LEU A 248 -42.32 -26.91 -7.44
N LEU A 249 -43.37 -26.27 -6.92
CA LEU A 249 -43.43 -24.81 -6.77
C LEU A 249 -42.27 -24.29 -5.89
N GLN A 250 -42.02 -24.97 -4.77
CA GLN A 250 -40.90 -24.69 -3.87
C GLN A 250 -39.55 -24.83 -4.58
N PHE A 251 -39.37 -25.85 -5.42
CA PHE A 251 -38.16 -26.05 -6.23
C PHE A 251 -37.97 -24.93 -7.26
N HIS A 252 -39.02 -24.53 -7.97
CA HIS A 252 -38.93 -23.45 -8.95
C HIS A 252 -38.63 -22.08 -8.32
N CYS A 253 -39.27 -21.76 -7.19
CA CYS A 253 -38.96 -20.54 -6.44
C CYS A 253 -37.53 -20.56 -5.87
N ALA A 254 -37.06 -21.72 -5.38
CA ALA A 254 -35.69 -21.86 -4.89
C ALA A 254 -34.65 -21.67 -6.00
N THR A 255 -34.81 -22.38 -7.12
CA THR A 255 -33.88 -22.31 -8.27
C THR A 255 -33.89 -20.97 -9.01
N TYR A 256 -34.99 -20.20 -8.92
CA TYR A 256 -35.04 -18.81 -9.39
C TYR A 256 -34.08 -17.89 -8.62
N MET A 257 -34.03 -18.05 -7.30
CA MET A 257 -33.12 -17.28 -6.44
C MET A 257 -31.70 -17.82 -6.48
N ASP A 258 -31.53 -19.15 -6.39
CA ASP A 258 -30.25 -19.84 -6.35
C ASP A 258 -30.33 -21.21 -7.03
N ASN A 259 -29.62 -21.37 -8.15
CA ASN A 259 -29.62 -22.60 -8.95
C ASN A 259 -28.44 -23.54 -8.62
N GLU A 260 -27.46 -23.10 -7.82
CA GLU A 260 -26.25 -23.88 -7.49
C GLU A 260 -26.36 -24.57 -6.13
N MET A 261 -27.56 -25.03 -5.78
CA MET A 261 -27.82 -25.63 -4.48
C MET A 261 -27.21 -27.03 -4.36
N ALA A 262 -26.51 -27.30 -3.24
CA ALA A 262 -25.96 -28.61 -2.96
C ALA A 262 -27.07 -29.66 -2.71
N GLY A 263 -26.99 -30.81 -3.38
CA GLY A 263 -27.91 -31.93 -3.20
C GLY A 263 -29.30 -31.74 -3.84
N GLN A 264 -29.44 -30.80 -4.78
CA GLN A 264 -30.64 -30.62 -5.61
C GLN A 264 -30.25 -30.58 -7.09
N PRO A 265 -31.11 -31.08 -8.00
CA PRO A 265 -30.84 -30.98 -9.43
C PRO A 265 -30.88 -29.53 -9.90
N GLN A 266 -29.99 -29.16 -10.82
CA GLN A 266 -29.99 -27.82 -11.41
C GLN A 266 -31.14 -27.65 -12.40
N ALA A 267 -31.77 -26.48 -12.39
CA ALA A 267 -32.72 -26.11 -13.44
C ALA A 267 -31.96 -25.77 -14.72
N LEU A 268 -32.19 -26.56 -15.76
CA LEU A 268 -31.57 -26.41 -17.08
C LEU A 268 -32.54 -25.76 -18.06
N GLN A 269 -32.00 -25.01 -19.02
CA GLN A 269 -32.70 -24.56 -20.21
C GLN A 269 -32.88 -25.75 -21.19
N LYS A 270 -33.72 -25.60 -22.21
CA LYS A 270 -33.93 -26.62 -23.25
C LYS A 270 -32.63 -27.09 -23.94
N SER A 271 -31.60 -26.26 -23.94
CA SER A 271 -30.26 -26.56 -24.48
C SER A 271 -29.35 -27.36 -23.54
N GLY A 272 -29.79 -27.68 -22.32
CA GLY A 272 -28.97 -28.33 -21.29
C GLY A 272 -28.07 -27.35 -20.50
N ARG A 273 -28.05 -26.06 -20.85
CA ARG A 273 -27.33 -25.03 -20.07
C ARG A 273 -28.06 -24.71 -18.77
N PRO A 274 -27.39 -24.61 -17.60
CA PRO A 274 -28.01 -24.12 -16.38
C PRO A 274 -28.55 -22.69 -16.52
N LEU A 275 -29.75 -22.44 -15.98
CA LEU A 275 -30.35 -21.10 -15.95
C LEU A 275 -29.58 -20.17 -15.00
N LYS A 276 -29.35 -18.91 -15.43
CA LYS A 276 -28.72 -17.88 -14.58
C LYS A 276 -29.71 -17.30 -13.56
N SER A 277 -29.65 -17.82 -12.33
CA SER A 277 -30.39 -17.31 -11.16
C SER A 277 -29.95 -15.89 -10.74
N ILE A 278 -30.76 -15.24 -9.89
CA ILE A 278 -30.44 -13.90 -9.36
C ILE A 278 -29.11 -13.92 -8.59
N ARG A 279 -28.88 -14.92 -7.73
CA ARG A 279 -27.63 -15.04 -6.95
C ARG A 279 -26.40 -15.16 -7.86
N ALA A 280 -26.50 -15.94 -8.94
CA ALA A 280 -25.40 -16.12 -9.90
C ALA A 280 -25.06 -14.82 -10.65
N ARG A 281 -26.04 -13.94 -10.89
CA ARG A 281 -25.81 -12.62 -11.51
C ARG A 281 -25.06 -11.65 -10.58
N LEU A 282 -25.21 -11.79 -9.28
CA LEU A 282 -24.58 -10.92 -8.28
C LEU A 282 -23.17 -11.39 -7.88
N LYS A 283 -22.99 -12.71 -7.74
CA LYS A 283 -21.74 -13.35 -7.30
C LYS A 283 -20.73 -13.49 -8.46
N GLY A 284 -19.45 -13.56 -8.12
CA GLY A 284 -18.37 -13.92 -9.05
C GLY A 284 -17.53 -12.72 -9.51
N LYS A 285 -16.54 -12.98 -10.37
CA LYS A 285 -15.67 -11.94 -10.93
C LYS A 285 -16.41 -11.07 -11.96
N GLU A 286 -17.21 -11.71 -12.80
CA GLU A 286 -18.07 -11.06 -13.80
C GLU A 286 -19.48 -10.75 -13.26
N GLY A 287 -19.75 -11.06 -11.99
CA GLY A 287 -21.01 -10.71 -11.34
C GLY A 287 -21.14 -9.20 -11.17
N ARG A 288 -22.37 -8.70 -11.06
CA ARG A 288 -22.68 -7.26 -11.02
C ARG A 288 -21.89 -6.47 -9.97
N LEU A 289 -21.70 -7.04 -8.77
CA LEU A 289 -20.98 -6.35 -7.69
C LEU A 289 -19.52 -6.04 -8.08
N ARG A 290 -18.81 -7.01 -8.68
CA ARG A 290 -17.40 -6.83 -9.02
C ARG A 290 -17.19 -6.28 -10.43
N GLY A 291 -17.94 -6.78 -11.42
CA GLY A 291 -17.77 -6.46 -12.83
C GLY A 291 -18.58 -5.27 -13.36
N ASN A 292 -19.46 -4.68 -12.55
CA ASN A 292 -20.22 -3.49 -12.97
C ASN A 292 -20.16 -2.34 -11.97
N LEU A 293 -20.12 -2.63 -10.67
CA LEU A 293 -20.04 -1.60 -9.62
C LEU A 293 -18.59 -1.27 -9.26
N MET A 294 -17.76 -2.27 -8.94
CA MET A 294 -16.37 -2.02 -8.55
C MET A 294 -15.41 -1.79 -9.71
N GLY A 295 -15.65 -2.43 -10.86
CA GLY A 295 -14.87 -2.22 -12.06
C GLY A 295 -15.80 -2.28 -13.27
N LYS A 296 -15.85 -1.20 -14.04
CA LYS A 296 -16.70 -1.06 -15.24
C LYS A 296 -15.82 -0.68 -16.42
N ARG A 297 -16.26 -1.02 -17.64
CA ARG A 297 -15.74 -0.35 -18.84
C ARG A 297 -16.13 1.12 -18.80
N VAL A 298 -15.16 1.98 -19.10
CA VAL A 298 -15.31 3.43 -19.05
C VAL A 298 -15.14 4.01 -20.44
N ASP A 299 -15.90 5.08 -20.71
CA ASP A 299 -15.74 5.87 -21.92
C ASP A 299 -14.55 6.83 -21.76
N PHE A 300 -14.21 7.57 -22.83
CA PHE A 300 -13.11 8.56 -22.85
C PHE A 300 -11.75 8.00 -22.39
N SER A 301 -11.47 6.77 -22.81
CA SER A 301 -10.20 6.09 -22.57
C SER A 301 -9.61 5.53 -23.86
N ALA A 302 -8.29 5.36 -23.89
CA ALA A 302 -7.58 4.72 -24.99
C ALA A 302 -6.47 3.80 -24.46
N ARG A 303 -6.05 2.85 -25.28
CA ARG A 303 -4.97 1.90 -24.99
C ARG A 303 -4.14 1.68 -26.24
N THR A 304 -2.82 1.73 -26.11
CA THR A 304 -1.87 1.35 -27.16
C THR A 304 -0.53 0.96 -26.53
N VAL A 305 0.36 0.42 -27.36
CA VAL A 305 1.73 0.04 -26.99
C VAL A 305 2.52 1.28 -26.57
N ILE A 306 3.40 1.13 -25.59
CA ILE A 306 4.29 2.18 -25.11
C ILE A 306 5.68 2.16 -25.76
N THR A 307 6.33 3.31 -25.80
CA THR A 307 7.71 3.46 -26.29
C THR A 307 8.44 4.51 -25.45
N GLY A 308 9.74 4.32 -25.21
CA GLY A 308 10.56 5.30 -24.51
C GLY A 308 10.92 6.48 -25.41
N ASP A 309 10.81 7.70 -24.88
CA ASP A 309 11.29 8.91 -25.56
C ASP A 309 12.06 9.78 -24.55
N PRO A 310 13.37 10.02 -24.75
CA PRO A 310 14.17 10.83 -23.84
C PRO A 310 13.95 12.34 -24.00
N ASN A 311 13.26 12.80 -25.06
CA ASN A 311 13.09 14.22 -25.37
C ASN A 311 11.77 14.81 -24.85
N ILE A 312 10.95 14.00 -24.19
CA ILE A 312 9.73 14.45 -23.52
C ILE A 312 9.98 14.63 -22.03
N SER A 313 9.30 15.61 -21.45
CA SER A 313 9.39 15.86 -20.01
C SER A 313 8.87 14.67 -19.21
N VAL A 314 9.34 14.49 -17.98
CA VAL A 314 8.87 13.43 -17.05
C VAL A 314 7.35 13.47 -16.86
N ASP A 315 6.74 14.66 -16.87
CA ASP A 315 5.30 14.84 -16.69
C ASP A 315 4.50 14.82 -18.01
N GLN A 316 5.14 14.54 -19.15
CA GLN A 316 4.50 14.50 -20.46
C GLN A 316 4.31 13.07 -20.96
N VAL A 317 3.21 12.87 -21.70
CA VAL A 317 2.97 11.65 -22.48
C VAL A 317 2.74 12.01 -23.95
N GLY A 318 3.47 11.34 -24.83
CA GLY A 318 3.26 11.42 -26.28
C GLY A 318 1.98 10.70 -26.66
N VAL A 319 0.98 11.41 -27.18
CA VAL A 319 -0.31 10.86 -27.61
C VAL A 319 -0.39 10.86 -29.14
N PRO A 320 -0.68 9.71 -29.77
CA PRO A 320 -0.95 9.62 -31.19
C PRO A 320 -2.05 10.57 -31.67
N LYS A 321 -1.83 11.24 -32.82
CA LYS A 321 -2.84 12.10 -33.47
C LYS A 321 -4.18 11.38 -33.68
N SER A 322 -4.15 10.08 -34.01
CA SER A 322 -5.37 9.25 -34.18
C SER A 322 -6.20 9.13 -32.89
N ILE A 323 -5.54 9.04 -31.74
CA ILE A 323 -6.19 8.99 -30.43
C ILE A 323 -6.67 10.39 -30.02
N ALA A 324 -5.84 11.41 -30.20
CA ALA A 324 -6.16 12.80 -29.86
C ALA A 324 -7.37 13.34 -30.66
N GLN A 325 -7.52 12.94 -31.92
CA GLN A 325 -8.70 13.23 -32.74
C GLN A 325 -9.95 12.49 -32.28
N ASN A 326 -9.80 11.33 -31.62
CA ASN A 326 -10.97 10.55 -31.22
C ASN A 326 -11.52 10.98 -29.84
N LEU A 327 -10.62 11.20 -28.89
CA LEU A 327 -10.95 11.59 -27.53
C LEU A 327 -11.25 13.09 -27.47
N THR A 328 -12.22 13.47 -26.64
CA THR A 328 -12.69 14.85 -26.53
C THR A 328 -12.73 15.32 -25.09
N PHE A 329 -12.70 16.63 -24.95
CA PHE A 329 -12.91 17.35 -23.69
C PHE A 329 -14.04 18.36 -23.87
N PRO A 330 -15.09 18.33 -23.04
CA PRO A 330 -16.21 19.26 -23.13
C PRO A 330 -15.82 20.60 -22.49
N GLU A 331 -15.50 21.57 -23.33
CA GLU A 331 -15.15 22.92 -22.90
C GLU A 331 -16.37 23.85 -22.96
N LEU A 332 -16.58 24.61 -21.89
CA LEU A 332 -17.63 25.63 -21.85
C LEU A 332 -17.21 26.85 -22.66
N VAL A 333 -18.12 27.36 -23.49
CA VAL A 333 -17.93 28.59 -24.25
C VAL A 333 -18.05 29.77 -23.30
N THR A 334 -16.95 30.49 -23.16
CA THR A 334 -16.78 31.70 -22.35
C THR A 334 -16.31 32.84 -23.25
N PRO A 335 -16.37 34.11 -22.79
CA PRO A 335 -15.86 35.23 -23.55
C PRO A 335 -14.37 35.10 -23.91
N PHE A 336 -13.59 34.33 -23.14
CA PHE A 336 -12.14 34.19 -23.33
C PHE A 336 -11.76 33.19 -24.43
N ASN A 337 -12.58 32.17 -24.65
CA ASN A 337 -12.25 31.06 -25.56
C ASN A 337 -13.20 30.95 -26.76
N ILE A 338 -14.19 31.85 -26.90
CA ILE A 338 -15.18 31.78 -27.98
C ILE A 338 -14.53 31.78 -29.37
N ASP A 339 -13.54 32.63 -29.60
CA ASP A 339 -12.84 32.71 -30.90
C ASP A 339 -12.02 31.44 -31.19
N LEU A 340 -11.33 30.93 -30.16
CA LEU A 340 -10.56 29.69 -30.25
C LEU A 340 -11.48 28.50 -30.56
N LEU A 341 -12.58 28.35 -29.82
CA LEU A 341 -13.54 27.26 -29.98
C LEU A 341 -14.26 27.36 -31.32
N GLN A 342 -14.57 28.56 -31.80
CA GLN A 342 -15.17 28.79 -33.11
C GLN A 342 -14.24 28.26 -34.21
N GLY A 343 -12.92 28.57 -34.14
CA GLY A 343 -11.93 28.03 -35.07
C GLY A 343 -11.82 26.48 -35.01
N LEU A 344 -11.93 25.87 -33.83
CA LEU A 344 -11.94 24.40 -33.70
C LEU A 344 -13.19 23.75 -34.31
N VAL A 345 -14.34 24.41 -34.18
CA VAL A 345 -15.61 23.96 -34.77
C VAL A 345 -15.57 24.08 -36.30
N GLU A 346 -14.95 25.14 -36.82
CA GLU A 346 -14.74 25.34 -38.26
C GLU A 346 -13.80 24.29 -38.87
N ASN A 347 -12.75 23.90 -38.14
CA ASN A 347 -11.86 22.80 -38.54
C ASN A 347 -12.57 21.42 -38.57
N GLY A 348 -13.63 21.27 -37.76
CA GLY A 348 -14.43 20.05 -37.67
C GLY A 348 -13.70 18.84 -37.07
N PRO A 349 -14.23 17.62 -37.25
CA PRO A 349 -13.72 16.41 -36.58
C PRO A 349 -12.54 15.73 -37.28
N SER A 350 -12.26 16.07 -38.55
CA SER A 350 -11.23 15.38 -39.35
C SER A 350 -9.84 15.99 -39.22
N VAL A 351 -9.77 17.29 -38.93
CA VAL A 351 -8.50 18.03 -38.77
C VAL A 351 -8.22 18.20 -37.27
N HIS A 352 -6.97 18.02 -36.88
CA HIS A 352 -6.51 18.36 -35.52
C HIS A 352 -5.56 19.56 -35.60
N PRO A 353 -5.75 20.60 -34.78
CA PRO A 353 -6.78 20.75 -33.73
C PRO A 353 -8.21 20.99 -34.27
N GLY A 354 -9.23 20.38 -33.66
CA GLY A 354 -10.63 20.45 -34.12
C GLY A 354 -11.64 20.06 -33.03
N ALA A 355 -12.91 19.85 -33.40
CA ALA A 355 -13.99 19.46 -32.49
C ALA A 355 -14.97 18.47 -33.13
N LYS A 356 -15.66 17.69 -32.29
CA LYS A 356 -16.63 16.69 -32.75
C LYS A 356 -18.09 17.09 -32.56
N TYR A 357 -18.42 17.65 -31.41
CA TYR A 357 -19.79 17.95 -31.05
C TYR A 357 -19.93 19.34 -30.45
N VAL A 358 -21.10 19.94 -30.66
CA VAL A 358 -21.52 21.17 -29.97
C VAL A 358 -22.82 20.86 -29.24
N ILE A 359 -22.87 21.14 -27.94
CA ILE A 359 -24.04 20.93 -27.09
C ILE A 359 -24.60 22.30 -26.72
N ARG A 360 -25.86 22.53 -27.08
CA ARG A 360 -26.60 23.75 -26.74
C ARG A 360 -27.07 23.72 -25.29
N ASP A 361 -27.53 24.86 -24.78
CA ASP A 361 -28.13 24.97 -23.44
C ASP A 361 -29.40 24.11 -23.29
N THR A 362 -30.10 23.82 -24.40
CA THR A 362 -31.24 22.90 -24.44
C THR A 362 -30.86 21.44 -24.21
N GLY A 363 -29.56 21.11 -24.22
CA GLY A 363 -29.03 19.74 -24.19
C GLY A 363 -29.00 19.06 -25.56
N GLU A 364 -29.42 19.74 -26.62
CA GLU A 364 -29.32 19.22 -27.99
C GLU A 364 -27.85 19.13 -28.42
N ARG A 365 -27.43 17.94 -28.85
CA ARG A 365 -26.07 17.65 -29.31
C ARG A 365 -26.02 17.66 -30.83
N ILE A 366 -25.26 18.59 -31.39
CA ILE A 366 -25.00 18.73 -32.82
C ILE A 366 -23.73 17.95 -33.15
N ASP A 367 -23.83 17.03 -34.11
CA ASP A 367 -22.68 16.30 -34.65
C ASP A 367 -22.05 17.09 -35.82
N LEU A 368 -20.79 17.49 -35.63
CA LEU A 368 -20.06 18.25 -36.63
C LEU A 368 -19.67 17.39 -37.84
N LYS A 369 -19.68 16.05 -37.75
CA LYS A 369 -19.38 15.17 -38.89
C LYS A 369 -20.41 15.29 -40.01
N HIS A 370 -21.69 15.49 -39.66
CA HIS A 370 -22.79 15.62 -40.62
C HIS A 370 -23.10 17.06 -40.99
N THR A 371 -22.63 18.02 -40.17
CA THR A 371 -22.92 19.45 -40.33
C THR A 371 -21.76 20.23 -40.96
N SER A 372 -20.54 19.67 -40.94
CA SER A 372 -19.35 20.26 -41.58
C SER A 372 -19.52 20.30 -43.10
N GLY A 373 -19.77 21.49 -43.65
CA GLY A 373 -20.01 21.73 -45.07
C GLY A 373 -21.35 22.37 -45.42
N MET A 374 -22.30 22.52 -44.47
CA MET A 374 -23.50 23.31 -44.70
C MET A 374 -23.17 24.82 -44.69
N SER A 375 -23.60 25.53 -45.73
CA SER A 375 -23.49 26.99 -45.85
C SER A 375 -24.27 27.66 -44.71
N GLY A 376 -23.55 28.09 -43.66
CA GLY A 376 -24.13 28.73 -42.49
C GLY A 376 -23.26 28.66 -41.24
N GLY A 377 -22.47 27.58 -41.05
CA GLY A 377 -21.62 27.37 -39.87
C GLY A 377 -22.38 27.32 -38.54
N VAL A 378 -21.86 26.63 -37.54
CA VAL A 378 -22.42 26.73 -36.18
C VAL A 378 -21.77 27.94 -35.51
N ARG A 379 -22.53 29.01 -35.28
CA ARG A 379 -22.07 30.15 -34.47
C ARG A 379 -22.26 29.81 -32.99
N LEU A 380 -21.17 29.82 -32.24
CA LEU A 380 -21.19 29.54 -30.81
C LEU A 380 -21.84 30.68 -30.02
N GLN A 381 -22.54 30.31 -28.95
CA GLN A 381 -23.08 31.24 -27.96
C GLN A 381 -22.44 30.96 -26.59
N LEU A 382 -22.40 31.99 -25.74
CA LEU A 382 -21.92 31.85 -24.36
C LEU A 382 -22.80 30.86 -23.60
N GLY A 383 -22.17 29.93 -22.87
CA GLY A 383 -22.86 28.89 -22.10
C GLY A 383 -22.92 27.52 -22.81
N TRP A 384 -22.79 27.49 -24.14
CA TRP A 384 -22.74 26.22 -24.87
C TRP A 384 -21.48 25.41 -24.52
N LYS A 385 -21.50 24.11 -24.80
CA LYS A 385 -20.34 23.23 -24.62
C LYS A 385 -19.83 22.74 -25.96
N VAL A 386 -18.52 22.81 -26.17
CA VAL A 386 -17.86 22.27 -27.35
C VAL A 386 -17.01 21.08 -26.93
N GLU A 387 -17.29 19.90 -27.48
CA GLU A 387 -16.46 18.72 -27.31
C GLU A 387 -15.30 18.77 -28.31
N ARG A 388 -14.24 19.49 -27.92
CA ARG A 388 -13.02 19.63 -28.72
C ARG A 388 -12.13 18.40 -28.61
N HIS A 389 -11.26 18.20 -29.60
CA HIS A 389 -10.19 17.22 -29.54
C HIS A 389 -9.23 17.49 -28.37
N LEU A 390 -8.53 16.43 -27.95
CA LEU A 390 -7.46 16.53 -26.98
C LEU A 390 -6.28 17.30 -27.58
N ASN A 391 -5.77 18.31 -26.87
CA ASN A 391 -4.71 19.20 -27.33
C ASN A 391 -3.47 19.11 -26.42
N ASP A 392 -2.36 19.71 -26.86
CA ASP A 392 -1.15 19.83 -26.07
C ASP A 392 -1.40 20.53 -24.74
N GLY A 393 -0.81 20.00 -23.67
CA GLY A 393 -0.96 20.54 -22.32
C GLY A 393 -2.23 20.12 -21.58
N ASP A 394 -3.16 19.39 -22.22
CA ASP A 394 -4.28 18.77 -21.50
C ASP A 394 -3.78 17.72 -20.51
N ILE A 395 -4.50 17.57 -19.40
CA ILE A 395 -4.09 16.68 -18.31
C ILE A 395 -4.90 15.39 -18.42
N ILE A 396 -4.22 14.26 -18.35
CA ILE A 396 -4.79 12.91 -18.46
C ILE A 396 -4.25 12.01 -17.36
N ILE A 397 -5.00 10.97 -16.99
CA ILE A 397 -4.50 9.91 -16.11
C ILE A 397 -3.96 8.79 -16.99
N PHE A 398 -2.76 8.33 -16.66
CA PHE A 398 -2.09 7.23 -17.35
C PHE A 398 -1.79 6.09 -16.38
N ASN A 399 -2.09 4.86 -16.79
CA ASN A 399 -1.94 3.69 -15.94
C ASN A 399 -1.48 2.42 -16.66
N ARG A 400 -0.69 1.63 -15.94
CA ARG A 400 -0.32 0.26 -16.31
C ARG A 400 -1.06 -0.73 -15.42
N GLN A 401 -1.56 -1.81 -16.03
CA GLN A 401 -2.19 -2.92 -15.32
C GLN A 401 -1.19 -4.08 -15.17
N PRO A 402 -1.14 -4.77 -14.03
CA PRO A 402 -1.92 -4.54 -12.81
C PRO A 402 -1.45 -3.31 -12.02
N SER A 403 -2.39 -2.54 -11.46
CA SER A 403 -2.08 -1.34 -10.67
C SER A 403 -1.99 -1.70 -9.19
N LEU A 404 -0.76 -1.88 -8.70
CA LEU A 404 -0.46 -2.41 -7.36
C LEU A 404 -0.25 -1.29 -6.33
N HIS A 405 0.19 -0.11 -6.77
CA HIS A 405 0.45 1.02 -5.90
C HIS A 405 -0.10 2.31 -6.49
N LYS A 406 -0.18 3.37 -5.68
CA LYS A 406 -0.72 4.68 -6.07
C LYS A 406 -0.07 5.21 -7.35
N MET A 407 1.25 5.13 -7.48
CA MET A 407 2.00 5.63 -8.64
C MET A 407 1.85 4.75 -9.90
N SER A 408 1.14 3.62 -9.85
CA SER A 408 0.73 2.91 -11.06
C SER A 408 -0.36 3.68 -11.84
N MET A 409 -0.93 4.74 -11.25
CA MET A 409 -1.84 5.70 -11.89
C MET A 409 -1.40 7.13 -11.59
N MET A 410 -0.91 7.84 -12.60
CA MET A 410 -0.42 9.22 -12.43
C MET A 410 -0.96 10.15 -13.51
N GLY A 411 -1.03 11.44 -13.18
CA GLY A 411 -1.39 12.52 -14.09
C GLY A 411 -0.22 12.92 -14.99
N HIS A 412 -0.48 13.03 -16.28
CA HIS A 412 0.48 13.52 -17.29
C HIS A 412 -0.14 14.64 -18.13
N ARG A 413 0.72 15.45 -18.74
CA ARG A 413 0.36 16.42 -19.78
C ARG A 413 0.46 15.75 -21.15
N VAL A 414 -0.55 15.97 -21.98
CA VAL A 414 -0.58 15.49 -23.35
C VAL A 414 0.40 16.27 -24.20
N ARG A 415 1.15 15.54 -25.03
CA ARG A 415 1.89 16.08 -26.17
C ARG A 415 1.52 15.27 -27.39
N VAL A 416 0.79 15.87 -28.33
CA VAL A 416 0.31 15.20 -29.53
C VAL A 416 1.50 14.96 -30.47
N MET A 417 1.69 13.70 -30.85
CA MET A 417 2.80 13.26 -31.68
C MET A 417 2.32 12.41 -32.85
N PRO A 418 3.11 12.33 -33.95
CA PRO A 418 2.85 11.38 -35.02
C PRO A 418 3.03 9.92 -34.54
N TYR A 419 2.70 8.97 -35.42
CA TYR A 419 2.71 7.52 -35.15
C TYR A 419 1.63 7.06 -34.16
N SER A 420 1.67 5.79 -33.77
CA SER A 420 0.54 5.09 -33.13
C SER A 420 0.82 4.58 -31.70
N THR A 421 1.99 4.88 -31.13
CA THR A 421 2.38 4.44 -29.78
C THR A 421 2.30 5.57 -28.77
N PHE A 422 2.05 5.23 -27.50
CA PHE A 422 2.22 6.17 -26.41
C PHE A 422 3.71 6.33 -26.11
N ARG A 423 4.18 7.57 -25.91
CA ARG A 423 5.59 7.82 -25.56
C ARG A 423 5.69 8.32 -24.13
N LEU A 424 6.60 7.74 -23.35
CA LEU A 424 6.86 8.21 -21.98
C LEU A 424 8.36 8.35 -21.72
N ASN A 425 8.67 9.21 -20.77
CA ASN A 425 10.03 9.44 -20.30
C ASN A 425 10.56 8.19 -19.57
N LEU A 426 11.84 7.87 -19.77
CA LEU A 426 12.48 6.67 -19.21
C LEU A 426 12.49 6.66 -17.67
N SER A 427 12.57 7.80 -17.00
CA SER A 427 12.55 7.86 -15.52
C SER A 427 11.19 7.47 -14.92
N VAL A 428 10.11 7.47 -15.71
CA VAL A 428 8.76 7.09 -15.28
C VAL A 428 8.49 5.59 -15.50
N THR A 429 9.39 4.87 -16.17
CA THR A 429 9.25 3.41 -16.35
C THR A 429 9.25 2.64 -15.03
N THR A 430 10.05 3.09 -14.06
CA THR A 430 10.19 2.46 -12.75
C THR A 430 8.88 2.43 -11.95
N PRO A 431 8.16 3.55 -11.73
CA PRO A 431 6.88 3.52 -11.03
C PRO A 431 5.76 2.79 -11.81
N TYR A 432 5.84 2.62 -13.13
CA TYR A 432 4.87 1.77 -13.83
C TYR A 432 5.27 0.30 -13.85
N ASN A 433 6.50 -0.02 -13.43
CA ASN A 433 7.15 -1.30 -13.65
C ASN A 433 7.03 -1.76 -15.11
N ALA A 434 7.19 -0.80 -16.03
CA ALA A 434 6.94 -0.97 -17.45
C ALA A 434 8.25 -1.17 -18.21
N ASP A 435 8.21 -2.03 -19.22
CA ASP A 435 9.24 -2.18 -20.23
C ASP A 435 8.68 -1.84 -21.63
N PHE A 436 9.52 -1.97 -22.66
CA PHE A 436 9.18 -1.57 -24.03
C PHE A 436 9.22 -2.76 -24.99
N ASP A 437 8.91 -3.97 -24.50
CA ASP A 437 8.93 -5.22 -25.29
C ASP A 437 7.58 -5.59 -25.93
N GLY A 438 6.57 -4.74 -25.76
CA GLY A 438 5.19 -4.97 -26.21
C GLY A 438 4.12 -4.55 -25.22
N ASP A 439 4.54 -4.05 -24.05
CA ASP A 439 3.67 -3.49 -23.02
C ASP A 439 2.65 -2.47 -23.56
N GLU A 440 1.43 -2.54 -23.03
CA GLU A 440 0.35 -1.62 -23.33
C GLU A 440 -0.11 -0.91 -22.07
N MET A 441 -0.38 0.40 -22.19
CA MET A 441 -0.89 1.21 -21.09
C MET A 441 -2.21 1.87 -21.48
N ASN A 442 -3.03 2.16 -20.46
CA ASN A 442 -4.31 2.81 -20.64
C ASN A 442 -4.18 4.31 -20.30
N MET A 443 -4.96 5.11 -21.00
CA MET A 443 -5.10 6.55 -20.81
C MET A 443 -6.57 6.87 -20.54
N HIS A 444 -6.82 7.74 -19.57
CA HIS A 444 -8.16 8.23 -19.22
C HIS A 444 -8.20 9.76 -19.26
N VAL A 445 -9.16 10.32 -19.99
CA VAL A 445 -9.30 11.77 -20.16
C VAL A 445 -10.35 12.31 -19.18
N PRO A 446 -10.00 13.18 -18.22
CA PRO A 446 -10.97 13.79 -17.31
C PRO A 446 -11.93 14.67 -18.10
N GLN A 447 -13.23 14.59 -17.78
CA GLN A 447 -14.27 15.31 -18.50
C GLN A 447 -14.74 16.60 -17.79
N SER A 448 -14.40 16.78 -16.51
CA SER A 448 -14.75 17.98 -15.74
C SER A 448 -13.49 18.79 -15.42
N VAL A 449 -13.65 20.10 -15.27
CA VAL A 449 -12.56 21.00 -14.85
C VAL A 449 -12.14 20.72 -13.41
N GLU A 450 -13.08 20.32 -12.55
CA GLU A 450 -12.81 19.94 -11.16
C GLU A 450 -11.90 18.70 -11.08
N THR A 451 -12.21 17.64 -11.84
CA THR A 451 -11.34 16.44 -11.90
C THR A 451 -10.01 16.75 -12.57
N LYS A 452 -9.96 17.66 -13.55
CA LYS A 452 -8.70 18.15 -14.13
C LYS A 452 -7.82 18.82 -13.06
N ALA A 453 -8.40 19.62 -12.17
CA ALA A 453 -7.69 20.25 -11.05
C ALA A 453 -7.25 19.22 -10.01
N GLU A 454 -8.10 18.26 -9.65
CA GLU A 454 -7.76 17.15 -8.74
C GLU A 454 -6.51 16.40 -9.22
N ILE A 455 -6.45 16.08 -10.52
CA ILE A 455 -5.30 15.37 -11.11
C ILE A 455 -4.04 16.22 -11.06
N SER A 456 -4.15 17.50 -11.46
CA SER A 456 -3.03 18.46 -11.45
C SER A 456 -2.43 18.62 -10.04
N GLU A 457 -3.30 18.71 -9.04
CA GLU A 457 -2.88 19.04 -7.69
C GLU A 457 -2.45 17.84 -6.84
N ILE A 458 -2.99 16.65 -7.11
CA ILE A 458 -2.77 15.47 -6.25
C ILE A 458 -1.89 14.43 -6.94
N CYS A 459 -2.28 13.96 -8.13
CA CYS A 459 -1.67 12.76 -8.73
C CYS A 459 -0.72 13.04 -9.91
N MET A 460 -0.40 14.31 -10.17
CA MET A 460 0.57 14.68 -11.20
C MET A 460 1.95 14.08 -10.93
N VAL A 461 2.61 13.58 -11.97
CA VAL A 461 3.89 12.85 -11.88
C VAL A 461 4.96 13.55 -11.00
N PRO A 462 5.24 14.87 -11.14
CA PRO A 462 6.26 15.53 -10.32
C PRO A 462 5.96 15.50 -8.81
N LYS A 463 4.67 15.46 -8.43
CA LYS A 463 4.25 15.36 -7.02
C LYS A 463 4.35 13.93 -6.48
N GLN A 464 4.48 12.93 -7.36
CA GLN A 464 4.58 11.50 -7.03
C GLN A 464 6.02 10.96 -7.13
N VAL A 465 7.03 11.85 -7.20
CA VAL A 465 8.45 11.45 -7.27
C VAL A 465 8.87 10.69 -6.00
N VAL A 466 8.43 11.14 -4.83
CA VAL A 466 8.68 10.49 -3.52
C VAL A 466 7.44 9.71 -3.10
N SER A 467 7.64 8.47 -2.65
CA SER A 467 6.55 7.60 -2.19
C SER A 467 6.49 7.51 -0.67
N PRO A 468 5.28 7.54 -0.07
CA PRO A 468 5.09 7.34 1.36
C PRO A 468 5.37 5.88 1.79
N GLN A 469 5.48 4.94 0.86
CA GLN A 469 5.75 3.53 1.16
C GLN A 469 7.08 3.30 1.87
N SER A 470 8.11 4.06 1.46
CA SER A 470 9.48 3.90 1.96
C SER A 470 10.22 5.23 2.07
N ASN A 471 9.49 6.35 2.07
CA ASN A 471 10.02 7.68 2.38
C ASN A 471 11.26 8.00 1.51
N LYS A 472 11.20 7.59 0.24
CA LYS A 472 12.28 7.75 -0.76
C LYS A 472 11.69 7.99 -2.15
N PRO A 473 12.49 8.54 -3.08
CA PRO A 473 12.09 8.64 -4.47
C PRO A 473 11.82 7.27 -5.07
N VAL A 474 10.78 7.15 -5.88
CA VAL A 474 10.52 6.00 -6.76
C VAL A 474 11.09 6.25 -8.14
N MET A 475 11.12 7.51 -8.57
CA MET A 475 11.70 7.93 -9.84
C MET A 475 13.16 8.34 -9.65
N GLY A 476 14.00 8.01 -10.63
CA GLY A 476 15.40 8.40 -10.68
C GLY A 476 15.97 8.23 -12.09
N ILE A 477 17.25 8.52 -12.26
CA ILE A 477 17.94 8.29 -13.53
C ILE A 477 18.23 6.79 -13.70
N VAL A 478 17.89 6.24 -14.86
CA VAL A 478 17.96 4.79 -15.15
C VAL A 478 18.65 4.52 -16.49
N GLN A 479 18.98 3.25 -16.74
CA GLN A 479 19.51 2.72 -18.00
C GLN A 479 20.67 3.52 -18.59
N ASP A 480 20.56 3.99 -19.83
CA ASP A 480 21.63 4.59 -20.61
C ASP A 480 22.14 5.89 -19.97
N THR A 481 21.23 6.76 -19.58
CA THR A 481 21.57 8.02 -18.89
C THR A 481 22.35 7.72 -17.60
N LEU A 482 21.96 6.69 -16.83
CA LEU A 482 22.68 6.32 -15.61
C LEU A 482 24.09 5.80 -15.88
N CYS A 483 24.25 4.98 -16.93
CA CYS A 483 25.56 4.48 -17.35
C CYS A 483 26.47 5.63 -17.82
N ALA A 484 25.91 6.52 -18.62
CA ALA A 484 26.60 7.66 -19.19
C ALA A 484 26.98 8.71 -18.15
N VAL A 485 26.11 9.02 -17.18
CA VAL A 485 26.40 9.96 -16.07
C VAL A 485 27.69 9.56 -15.34
N ARG A 486 27.90 8.26 -15.09
CA ARG A 486 29.14 7.78 -14.45
C ARG A 486 30.35 8.09 -15.32
N LYS A 487 30.30 7.80 -16.62
CA LYS A 487 31.42 8.05 -17.54
C LYS A 487 31.69 9.54 -17.68
N PHE A 488 30.62 10.33 -17.79
CA PHE A 488 30.65 11.78 -17.92
C PHE A 488 31.28 12.47 -16.71
N THR A 489 31.04 11.96 -15.50
CA THR A 489 31.54 12.58 -14.26
C THR A 489 32.91 12.09 -13.80
N LYS A 490 33.58 11.20 -14.56
CA LYS A 490 34.97 10.83 -14.28
C LYS A 490 35.91 12.05 -14.37
N ARG A 491 37.02 12.03 -13.60
CA ARG A 491 38.04 13.11 -13.64
C ARG A 491 38.66 13.28 -15.02
N ASP A 492 38.84 12.17 -15.74
CA ASP A 492 39.51 12.16 -17.04
C ASP A 492 38.60 12.61 -18.20
N CYS A 493 37.32 12.90 -17.92
CA CYS A 493 36.38 13.35 -18.94
C CYS A 493 36.49 14.86 -19.16
N PHE A 494 37.20 15.24 -20.22
CA PHE A 494 37.32 16.61 -20.69
C PHE A 494 36.50 16.86 -21.97
N LEU A 495 35.91 18.05 -22.06
CA LEU A 495 35.05 18.47 -23.16
C LEU A 495 35.68 19.69 -23.85
N THR A 496 35.68 19.66 -25.17
CA THR A 496 36.11 20.78 -26.01
C THR A 496 35.01 21.85 -26.10
N LYS A 497 35.39 23.08 -26.44
CA LYS A 497 34.49 24.24 -26.45
C LYS A 497 33.25 24.05 -27.34
N ASP A 498 33.43 23.47 -28.52
CA ASP A 498 32.37 23.16 -29.48
C ASP A 498 31.38 22.15 -28.93
N LEU A 499 31.86 21.09 -28.28
CA LEU A 499 31.02 20.09 -27.63
C LEU A 499 30.21 20.70 -26.47
N VAL A 500 30.87 21.52 -25.65
CA VAL A 500 30.21 22.21 -24.54
C VAL A 500 29.10 23.14 -25.05
N MET A 501 29.36 23.91 -26.10
CA MET A 501 28.35 24.77 -26.72
C MET A 501 27.13 23.97 -27.18
N ASN A 502 27.34 22.83 -27.83
CA ASN A 502 26.24 21.97 -28.28
C ASN A 502 25.44 21.37 -27.11
N ILE A 503 26.12 20.95 -26.03
CA ILE A 503 25.47 20.37 -24.86
C ILE A 503 24.66 21.42 -24.09
N LEU A 504 25.21 22.63 -23.91
CA LEU A 504 24.55 23.70 -23.16
C LEU A 504 23.23 24.15 -23.80
N MET A 505 23.06 24.00 -25.11
CA MET A 505 21.78 24.26 -25.79
C MET A 505 20.62 23.38 -25.30
N TRP A 506 20.92 22.25 -24.65
CA TRP A 506 19.92 21.33 -24.09
C TRP A 506 19.59 21.62 -22.62
N VAL A 507 20.31 22.55 -21.98
CA VAL A 507 20.00 23.00 -20.62
C VAL A 507 18.83 23.99 -20.70
N LEU A 508 17.68 23.60 -20.16
CA LEU A 508 16.42 24.38 -20.24
C LEU A 508 16.54 25.79 -19.62
N ASP A 509 17.13 25.87 -18.43
CA ASP A 509 17.28 27.11 -17.65
C ASP A 509 18.67 27.77 -17.84
N TRP A 510 19.28 27.62 -19.02
CA TRP A 510 20.61 28.17 -19.27
C TRP A 510 20.59 29.70 -19.31
N ASP A 511 21.49 30.33 -18.55
CA ASP A 511 21.64 31.79 -18.44
C ASP A 511 22.32 32.45 -19.65
N GLY A 512 22.65 31.67 -20.68
CA GLY A 512 23.36 32.13 -21.87
C GLY A 512 24.85 32.39 -21.65
N ARG A 513 25.38 32.10 -20.46
CA ARG A 513 26.79 32.32 -20.11
C ARG A 513 27.55 31.01 -20.12
N LEU A 514 28.66 30.99 -20.83
CA LEU A 514 29.57 29.85 -20.81
C LEU A 514 30.31 29.84 -19.47
N PRO A 515 30.31 28.73 -18.72
CA PRO A 515 31.10 28.62 -17.49
C PRO A 515 32.58 28.77 -17.80
N ILE A 516 33.36 29.24 -16.83
CA ILE A 516 34.82 29.35 -16.99
C ILE A 516 35.41 27.93 -17.11
N PRO A 517 36.25 27.64 -18.10
CA PRO A 517 36.85 26.31 -18.26
C PRO A 517 37.73 25.96 -17.05
N CYS A 518 37.69 24.70 -16.63
CA CYS A 518 38.57 24.18 -15.58
C CYS A 518 40.06 24.36 -15.95
N ILE A 519 40.39 24.11 -17.22
CA ILE A 519 41.74 24.27 -17.76
C ILE A 519 41.71 25.41 -18.77
N LEU A 520 42.49 26.47 -18.52
CA LEU A 520 42.57 27.64 -19.41
C LEU A 520 43.68 27.51 -20.47
N LYS A 521 44.80 26.84 -20.13
CA LYS A 521 45.97 26.64 -20.99
C LYS A 521 46.40 25.16 -20.92
N PRO A 522 46.88 24.54 -22.01
CA PRO A 522 47.15 25.12 -23.33
C PRO A 522 45.90 25.34 -24.20
N ILE A 523 44.83 24.55 -23.98
CA ILE A 523 43.55 24.64 -24.68
C ILE A 523 42.45 24.76 -23.62
N PRO A 524 41.41 25.59 -23.83
CA PRO A 524 40.29 25.68 -22.90
C PRO A 524 39.51 24.36 -22.88
N LEU A 525 39.50 23.69 -21.73
CA LEU A 525 38.78 22.43 -21.51
C LEU A 525 37.87 22.53 -20.28
N TRP A 526 36.67 21.97 -20.43
CA TRP A 526 35.69 21.83 -19.36
C TRP A 526 35.64 20.38 -18.88
N THR A 527 35.23 20.16 -17.64
CA THR A 527 34.99 18.80 -17.14
C THR A 527 33.51 18.44 -17.26
N GLY A 528 33.19 17.15 -17.40
CA GLY A 528 31.79 16.73 -17.37
C GLY A 528 31.08 17.06 -16.04
N LYS A 529 31.82 17.10 -14.92
CA LYS A 529 31.29 17.58 -13.63
C LYS A 529 30.79 19.02 -13.70
N GLN A 530 31.57 19.93 -14.29
CA GLN A 530 31.18 21.34 -14.45
C GLN A 530 29.89 21.50 -15.25
N ILE A 531 29.73 20.72 -16.33
CA ILE A 531 28.52 20.80 -17.16
C ILE A 531 27.32 20.18 -16.44
N LEU A 532 27.52 19.09 -15.69
CA LEU A 532 26.45 18.51 -14.86
C LEU A 532 25.98 19.47 -13.77
N SER A 533 26.88 20.24 -13.16
CA SER A 533 26.54 21.28 -12.16
C SER A 533 25.54 22.32 -12.69
N MET A 534 25.59 22.65 -13.98
CA MET A 534 24.65 23.62 -14.58
C MET A 534 23.19 23.16 -14.56
N ILE A 535 22.96 21.86 -14.38
CA ILE A 535 21.63 21.24 -14.33
C ILE A 535 21.12 21.16 -12.88
N ILE A 536 22.03 21.13 -11.90
CA ILE A 536 21.67 21.05 -10.49
C ILE A 536 21.18 22.45 -10.06
N PRO A 537 20.00 22.55 -9.42
CA PRO A 537 19.53 23.83 -8.90
C PRO A 537 20.51 24.42 -7.88
N LYS A 538 20.69 25.74 -7.92
CA LYS A 538 21.50 26.49 -6.93
C LYS A 538 20.93 26.34 -5.53
N GLY A 539 21.79 26.40 -4.51
CA GLY A 539 21.42 26.26 -3.10
C GLY A 539 21.22 24.83 -2.60
N ILE A 540 21.48 23.81 -3.44
CA ILE A 540 21.44 22.40 -3.03
C ILE A 540 22.79 21.98 -2.44
N ASN A 541 22.75 21.38 -1.24
CA ASN A 541 23.93 20.86 -0.57
C ASN A 541 23.80 19.36 -0.27
N SER A 542 24.86 18.60 -0.53
CA SER A 542 24.93 17.19 -0.14
C SER A 542 26.36 16.73 0.12
N ASP A 543 26.59 16.15 1.31
CA ASP A 543 27.90 15.64 1.76
C ASP A 543 27.89 14.16 2.21
N ASN A 544 26.71 13.54 2.27
CA ASN A 544 26.54 12.16 2.69
C ASN A 544 26.64 11.14 1.53
N LEU A 545 26.86 11.61 0.30
CA LEU A 545 26.82 10.78 -0.89
C LEU A 545 28.16 10.08 -1.15
N ARG A 546 28.09 8.76 -1.35
CA ARG A 546 29.26 7.91 -1.62
C ARG A 546 29.04 7.08 -2.87
N HIS A 547 30.10 6.89 -3.65
CA HIS A 547 30.12 6.01 -4.80
C HIS A 547 29.93 4.54 -4.39
N SER A 548 29.58 3.67 -5.34
CA SER A 548 29.40 2.24 -5.11
C SER A 548 30.70 1.57 -4.64
N GLY A 549 31.83 1.95 -5.23
CA GLY A 549 33.17 1.43 -4.89
C GLY A 549 33.94 2.24 -3.84
N HIS A 550 33.28 3.02 -2.98
CA HIS A 550 33.97 3.76 -1.92
C HIS A 550 34.49 2.79 -0.82
N PRO A 551 35.79 2.78 -0.51
CA PRO A 551 36.33 1.92 0.54
C PRO A 551 35.90 2.40 1.93
N GLU A 552 35.57 1.46 2.82
CA GLU A 552 34.98 1.77 4.13
C GLU A 552 35.94 2.54 5.06
N ASN A 553 37.25 2.30 4.92
CA ASN A 553 38.29 2.90 5.76
C ASN A 553 38.68 4.33 5.36
N GLU A 554 38.06 4.88 4.31
CA GLU A 554 38.41 6.19 3.78
C GLU A 554 37.40 7.26 4.23
N HIS A 555 37.90 8.29 4.92
CA HIS A 555 37.06 9.37 5.47
C HIS A 555 37.51 10.77 5.03
N SER A 556 38.56 10.88 4.23
CA SER A 556 39.07 12.17 3.74
C SER A 556 38.07 12.85 2.81
N ASP A 557 38.05 14.18 2.83
CA ASP A 557 37.25 14.99 1.89
C ASP A 557 37.80 14.94 0.46
N ILE A 558 39.12 14.77 0.33
CA ILE A 558 39.80 14.51 -0.94
C ILE A 558 39.97 13.00 -1.05
N SER A 559 39.11 12.38 -1.84
CA SER A 559 39.20 10.93 -2.10
C SER A 559 40.15 10.65 -3.27
N PRO A 560 41.18 9.80 -3.14
CA PRO A 560 42.08 9.48 -4.24
C PRO A 560 41.32 8.87 -5.43
N GLY A 561 40.37 7.96 -5.15
CA GLY A 561 39.54 7.29 -6.16
C GLY A 561 38.32 8.09 -6.64
N ASP A 562 38.17 9.36 -6.25
CA ASP A 562 37.01 10.19 -6.60
C ASP A 562 35.66 9.58 -6.19
N THR A 563 35.61 9.00 -5.00
CA THR A 563 34.48 8.18 -4.54
C THR A 563 33.52 8.92 -3.61
N LYS A 564 33.96 9.97 -2.92
CA LYS A 564 33.09 10.82 -2.10
C LYS A 564 32.48 11.91 -2.97
N VAL A 565 31.14 11.98 -3.02
CA VAL A 565 30.42 12.97 -3.84
C VAL A 565 30.05 14.16 -2.97
N LEU A 566 30.58 15.33 -3.31
CA LEU A 566 30.31 16.59 -2.62
C LEU A 566 29.66 17.59 -3.57
N ILE A 567 28.47 18.04 -3.20
CA ILE A 567 27.74 19.08 -3.91
C ILE A 567 27.56 20.26 -2.94
N GLU A 568 27.98 21.44 -3.38
CA GLU A 568 27.88 22.69 -2.63
C GLU A 568 27.34 23.79 -3.54
N ASP A 569 26.30 24.51 -3.10
CA ASP A 569 25.57 25.50 -3.92
C ASP A 569 25.06 25.01 -5.29
N GLY A 570 24.77 23.72 -5.42
CA GLY A 570 24.46 23.13 -6.73
C GLY A 570 25.67 22.88 -7.63
N GLU A 571 26.90 23.08 -7.15
CA GLU A 571 28.12 22.72 -7.88
C GLU A 571 28.67 21.37 -7.40
N LEU A 572 28.90 20.46 -8.35
CA LEU A 572 29.57 19.17 -8.11
C LEU A 572 31.08 19.38 -8.04
N LEU A 573 31.63 19.42 -6.83
CA LEU A 573 33.05 19.67 -6.57
C LEU A 573 33.90 18.42 -6.79
N CYS A 574 33.53 17.31 -6.16
CA CYS A 574 34.26 16.04 -6.27
C CYS A 574 33.31 14.84 -6.29
N GLY A 575 33.83 13.70 -6.76
CA GLY A 575 33.12 12.42 -6.76
C GLY A 575 32.48 12.03 -8.09
N ILE A 576 32.42 10.72 -8.32
CA ILE A 576 31.77 10.12 -9.49
C ILE A 576 30.31 9.81 -9.18
N VAL A 577 29.41 10.34 -10.01
CA VAL A 577 27.97 10.18 -9.87
C VAL A 577 27.55 8.78 -10.32
N CYS A 578 26.77 8.08 -9.49
CA CYS A 578 26.24 6.75 -9.77
C CYS A 578 24.79 6.60 -9.28
N LYS A 579 24.24 5.37 -9.32
CA LYS A 579 22.90 5.07 -8.81
C LYS A 579 22.66 5.56 -7.38
N LYS A 580 23.68 5.54 -6.51
CA LYS A 580 23.55 6.03 -5.14
C LYS A 580 23.27 7.53 -5.05
N THR A 581 23.65 8.30 -6.06
CA THR A 581 23.50 9.75 -6.13
C THR A 581 22.24 10.17 -6.89
N VAL A 582 22.06 9.73 -8.13
CA VAL A 582 20.97 10.18 -9.03
C VAL A 582 19.83 9.16 -9.19
N GLY A 583 19.96 7.99 -8.57
CA GLY A 583 18.91 6.98 -8.55
C GLY A 583 17.87 7.20 -7.44
N ALA A 584 16.97 6.24 -7.32
CA ALA A 584 15.90 6.18 -6.32
C ALA A 584 16.44 5.78 -4.92
N THR A 585 17.30 6.62 -4.33
CA THR A 585 17.95 6.37 -3.03
C THR A 585 17.53 7.36 -1.95
N HIS A 586 17.57 6.93 -0.69
CA HIS A 586 17.40 7.82 0.46
C HIS A 586 18.51 8.87 0.48
N GLN A 587 18.14 10.13 0.74
CA GLN A 587 19.05 11.28 0.67
C GLN A 587 19.84 11.39 -0.65
N GLY A 588 19.38 10.73 -1.73
CA GLY A 588 19.88 10.93 -3.08
C GLY A 588 19.57 12.35 -3.58
N LEU A 589 20.25 12.78 -4.64
CA LEU A 589 20.12 14.15 -5.18
C LEU A 589 18.68 14.48 -5.57
N VAL A 590 17.94 13.54 -6.17
CA VAL A 590 16.52 13.70 -6.51
C VAL A 590 15.67 13.92 -5.25
N HIS A 591 15.96 13.20 -4.16
CA HIS A 591 15.25 13.34 -2.89
C HIS A 591 15.51 14.71 -2.26
N VAL A 592 16.77 15.14 -2.24
CA VAL A 592 17.16 16.44 -1.68
C VAL A 592 16.49 17.58 -2.45
N ILE A 593 16.54 17.56 -3.78
CA ILE A 593 15.91 18.60 -4.61
C ILE A 593 14.40 18.65 -4.38
N MET A 594 13.73 17.49 -4.29
CA MET A 594 12.30 17.41 -4.02
C MET A 594 11.90 18.07 -2.69
N ASN A 595 12.65 17.80 -1.62
CA ASN A 595 12.33 18.31 -0.29
C ASN A 595 12.73 19.78 -0.09
N GLU A 596 13.76 20.27 -0.79
CA GLU A 596 14.25 21.65 -0.65
C GLU A 596 13.62 22.63 -1.62
N MET A 597 13.57 22.29 -2.90
CA MET A 597 13.15 23.20 -3.99
C MET A 597 11.78 22.83 -4.56
N GLY A 598 11.26 21.65 -4.23
CA GLY A 598 9.94 21.19 -4.64
C GLY A 598 9.90 20.35 -5.92
N PRO A 599 8.69 19.93 -6.33
CA PRO A 599 8.49 18.96 -7.41
C PRO A 599 8.88 19.47 -8.80
N GLU A 600 8.69 20.76 -9.09
CA GLU A 600 8.98 21.32 -10.41
C GLU A 600 10.48 21.30 -10.71
N LYS A 601 11.31 21.74 -9.76
CA LYS A 601 12.77 21.69 -9.91
C LYS A 601 13.32 20.27 -9.91
N ALA A 602 12.70 19.34 -9.22
CA ALA A 602 13.05 17.92 -9.32
C ALA A 602 12.77 17.36 -10.73
N LYS A 603 11.62 17.72 -11.33
CA LYS A 603 11.28 17.37 -12.71
C LYS A 603 12.27 17.99 -13.71
N ASP A 604 12.60 19.27 -13.55
CA ASP A 604 13.55 19.96 -14.43
C ASP A 604 14.95 19.34 -14.34
N PHE A 605 15.38 18.92 -13.16
CA PHE A 605 16.64 18.19 -12.97
C PHE A 605 16.65 16.84 -13.70
N LEU A 606 15.58 16.04 -13.60
CA LEU A 606 15.46 14.77 -14.31
C LEU A 606 15.51 14.97 -15.84
N ASN A 607 14.77 15.97 -16.34
CA ASN A 607 14.76 16.32 -17.76
C ASN A 607 16.14 16.77 -18.25
N GLY A 608 16.76 17.72 -17.53
CA GLY A 608 18.07 18.27 -17.91
C GLY A 608 19.15 17.21 -17.90
N CYS A 609 19.17 16.34 -16.87
CA CYS A 609 20.15 15.26 -16.76
C CYS A 609 20.04 14.29 -17.94
N GLN A 610 18.81 13.89 -18.31
CA GLN A 610 18.59 13.05 -19.50
C GLN A 610 18.99 13.75 -20.79
N ALA A 611 18.56 14.99 -21.02
CA ALA A 611 18.85 15.71 -22.26
C ALA A 611 20.36 15.90 -22.48
N VAL A 612 21.07 16.41 -21.48
CA VAL A 612 22.50 16.70 -21.56
C VAL A 612 23.33 15.43 -21.70
N VAL A 613 23.08 14.44 -20.84
CA VAL A 613 23.91 13.23 -20.80
C VAL A 613 23.64 12.35 -22.01
N ASN A 614 22.39 12.25 -22.48
CA ASN A 614 22.10 11.48 -23.69
C ASN A 614 22.71 12.14 -24.92
N GLN A 615 22.72 13.47 -25.00
CA GLN A 615 23.38 14.18 -26.10
C GLN A 615 24.89 13.97 -26.08
N TRP A 616 25.51 13.95 -24.90
CA TRP A 616 26.93 13.58 -24.76
C TRP A 616 27.17 12.12 -25.14
N LEU A 617 26.32 11.20 -24.67
CA LEU A 617 26.44 9.76 -24.95
C LEU A 617 26.30 9.46 -26.45
N LEU A 618 25.44 10.19 -27.15
CA LEU A 618 25.25 10.05 -28.60
C LEU A 618 26.56 10.27 -29.37
N GLN A 619 27.43 11.17 -28.88
CA GLN A 619 28.72 11.46 -29.51
C GLN A 619 29.84 10.54 -29.01
N ASN A 620 29.83 10.18 -27.72
CA ASN A 620 30.85 9.30 -27.14
C ASN A 620 30.67 7.83 -27.57
N GLY A 621 29.42 7.39 -27.70
CA GLY A 621 29.05 5.99 -27.91
C GLY A 621 29.23 5.11 -26.65
N PHE A 622 28.43 4.05 -26.57
CA PHE A 622 28.59 2.98 -25.62
C PHE A 622 28.05 1.68 -26.24
N SER A 623 28.79 0.59 -26.10
CA SER A 623 28.41 -0.71 -26.64
C SER A 623 28.96 -1.81 -25.75
N ILE A 624 28.36 -2.99 -25.83
CA ILE A 624 28.83 -4.22 -25.19
C ILE A 624 29.06 -5.26 -26.28
N GLY A 625 30.12 -6.04 -26.16
CA GLY A 625 30.41 -7.15 -27.06
C GLY A 625 30.81 -8.42 -26.31
N ILE A 626 31.06 -9.50 -27.06
CA ILE A 626 31.55 -10.75 -26.46
C ILE A 626 32.94 -10.59 -25.84
N GLY A 627 33.76 -9.65 -26.33
CA GLY A 627 35.07 -9.34 -25.75
C GLY A 627 35.00 -8.87 -24.30
N ASP A 628 33.88 -8.28 -23.87
CA ASP A 628 33.70 -7.83 -22.48
C ASP A 628 33.46 -8.98 -21.49
N THR A 629 33.20 -10.20 -21.98
CA THR A 629 32.99 -11.37 -21.11
C THR A 629 34.21 -12.31 -21.07
N ILE A 630 35.23 -12.05 -21.89
CA ILE A 630 36.45 -12.84 -21.95
C ILE A 630 37.40 -12.38 -20.83
N ALA A 631 37.83 -13.31 -19.98
CA ALA A 631 38.90 -13.09 -19.00
C ALA A 631 40.25 -13.54 -19.54
N ASP A 632 41.33 -13.01 -18.95
CA ASP A 632 42.69 -13.39 -19.29
C ASP A 632 42.96 -14.88 -19.02
N ASP A 633 43.82 -15.50 -19.83
CA ASP A 633 44.14 -16.93 -19.73
C ASP A 633 44.70 -17.33 -18.35
N GLU A 634 45.47 -16.45 -17.71
CA GLU A 634 45.97 -16.66 -16.35
C GLU A 634 44.82 -16.72 -15.34
N THR A 635 43.85 -15.82 -15.47
CA THR A 635 42.65 -15.81 -14.63
C THR A 635 41.82 -17.07 -14.88
N MET A 636 41.67 -17.51 -16.13
CA MET A 636 40.93 -18.74 -16.46
C MET A 636 41.60 -20.00 -15.89
N LYS A 637 42.94 -20.05 -15.85
CA LYS A 637 43.68 -21.11 -15.16
C LYS A 637 43.41 -21.07 -13.66
N ASN A 638 43.46 -19.89 -13.04
CA ASN A 638 43.16 -19.72 -11.62
C ASN A 638 41.72 -20.13 -11.27
N ILE A 639 40.74 -19.78 -12.11
CA ILE A 639 39.34 -20.20 -11.96
C ILE A 639 39.23 -21.72 -12.04
N THR A 640 39.85 -22.34 -13.05
CA THR A 640 39.80 -23.80 -13.24
C THR A 640 40.45 -24.53 -12.05
N ASN A 641 41.58 -24.03 -11.56
CA ASN A 641 42.25 -24.56 -10.36
C ASN A 641 41.37 -24.42 -9.11
N THR A 642 40.69 -23.28 -8.95
CA THR A 642 39.78 -23.04 -7.81
C THR A 642 38.61 -24.02 -7.82
N ILE A 643 38.01 -24.27 -8.98
CA ILE A 643 36.91 -25.23 -9.14
C ILE A 643 37.40 -26.67 -8.91
N SER A 644 38.57 -27.03 -9.44
CA SER A 644 39.17 -28.35 -9.24
C SER A 644 39.45 -28.62 -7.75
N ASN A 645 40.02 -27.65 -7.04
CA ASN A 645 40.26 -27.75 -5.60
C ASN A 645 38.96 -27.91 -4.79
N ALA A 646 37.87 -27.27 -5.22
CA ALA A 646 36.56 -27.44 -4.60
C ALA A 646 35.98 -28.84 -4.86
N LYS A 647 36.12 -29.37 -6.08
CA LYS A 647 35.69 -30.74 -6.40
C LYS A 647 36.46 -31.78 -5.56
N SER A 648 37.76 -31.60 -5.36
CA SER A 648 38.57 -32.47 -4.49
C SER A 648 38.09 -32.44 -3.04
N ARG A 649 37.82 -31.25 -2.48
CA ARG A 649 37.24 -31.12 -1.13
C ARG A 649 35.88 -31.79 -1.00
N VAL A 650 35.03 -31.70 -2.02
CA VAL A 650 33.74 -32.42 -2.01
C VAL A 650 33.95 -33.92 -2.04
N ALA A 651 34.94 -34.43 -2.79
CA ALA A 651 35.29 -35.84 -2.79
C ALA A 651 35.78 -36.33 -1.42
N GLU A 652 36.55 -35.50 -0.69
CA GLU A 652 36.94 -35.77 0.70
C GLU A 652 35.72 -35.85 1.63
N ILE A 653 34.79 -34.88 1.55
CA ILE A 653 33.55 -34.88 2.35
C ILE A 653 32.69 -36.11 2.03
N ILE A 654 32.62 -36.55 0.77
CA ILE A 654 31.94 -37.79 0.38
C ILE A 654 32.63 -39.00 1.02
N GLY A 655 33.97 -39.04 1.00
CA GLY A 655 34.75 -40.10 1.64
C GLY A 655 34.53 -40.16 3.17
N GLU A 656 34.50 -39.01 3.85
CA GLU A 656 34.20 -38.92 5.28
C GLU A 656 32.79 -39.42 5.61
N ALA A 657 31.80 -39.05 4.78
CA ALA A 657 30.42 -39.49 4.96
C ALA A 657 30.27 -41.00 4.73
N GLN A 658 30.97 -41.57 3.75
CA GLN A 658 30.97 -43.01 3.48
C GLN A 658 31.70 -43.82 4.57
N GLN A 659 32.68 -43.22 5.22
CA GLN A 659 33.44 -43.83 6.34
C GLN A 659 32.79 -43.59 7.71
N ASP A 660 31.60 -43.00 7.75
CA ASP A 660 30.87 -42.64 8.98
C ASP A 660 31.67 -41.76 9.95
N LYS A 661 32.58 -40.94 9.42
CA LYS A 661 33.39 -39.96 10.18
C LYS A 661 32.72 -38.59 10.28
N LEU A 662 31.60 -38.41 9.59
CA LEU A 662 30.92 -37.12 9.51
C LEU A 662 30.01 -36.90 10.72
N GLU A 663 30.41 -36.00 11.62
CA GLU A 663 29.58 -35.60 12.75
C GLU A 663 28.35 -34.78 12.32
N CYS A 664 27.24 -35.03 13.00
CA CYS A 664 25.96 -34.38 12.75
C CYS A 664 25.92 -32.98 13.35
N ALA A 665 25.55 -31.98 12.56
CA ALA A 665 25.33 -30.63 13.08
C ALA A 665 24.07 -30.59 13.98
N PRO A 666 24.04 -29.75 15.03
CA PRO A 666 22.87 -29.64 15.90
C PRO A 666 21.58 -29.32 15.12
N GLY A 667 20.54 -30.15 15.32
CA GLY A 667 19.23 -29.96 14.69
C GLY A 667 19.13 -30.39 13.22
N MET A 668 20.19 -30.97 12.64
CA MET A 668 20.18 -31.54 11.29
C MET A 668 20.32 -33.07 11.35
N THR A 669 19.97 -33.76 10.28
CA THR A 669 20.38 -35.16 10.07
C THR A 669 21.79 -35.25 9.47
N ILE A 670 22.42 -36.43 9.50
CA ILE A 670 23.75 -36.64 8.89
C ILE A 670 23.73 -36.30 7.39
N ARG A 671 22.65 -36.68 6.68
CA ARG A 671 22.47 -36.37 5.25
C ARG A 671 22.29 -34.88 4.97
N GLU A 672 21.53 -34.18 5.81
CA GLU A 672 21.37 -32.73 5.68
C GLU A 672 22.68 -31.99 6.01
N THR A 673 23.42 -32.47 7.01
CA THR A 673 24.75 -31.95 7.36
C THR A 673 25.72 -32.12 6.18
N PHE A 674 25.72 -33.30 5.55
CA PHE A 674 26.48 -33.57 4.34
C PHE A 674 26.11 -32.61 3.20
N GLU A 675 24.83 -32.51 2.85
CA GLU A 675 24.36 -31.63 1.78
C GLU A 675 24.65 -30.15 2.06
N HIS A 676 24.52 -29.71 3.32
CA HIS A 676 24.85 -28.35 3.74
C HIS A 676 26.35 -28.05 3.56
N LYS A 677 27.25 -28.95 4.01
CA LYS A 677 28.69 -28.78 3.84
C LYS A 677 29.08 -28.72 2.36
N VAL A 678 28.55 -29.63 1.54
CA VAL A 678 28.83 -29.65 0.09
C VAL A 678 28.33 -28.38 -0.61
N ASN A 679 27.10 -27.94 -0.34
CA ASN A 679 26.56 -26.70 -0.89
C ASN A 679 27.38 -25.47 -0.49
N LYS A 680 27.85 -25.41 0.77
CA LYS A 680 28.70 -24.32 1.25
C LYS A 680 30.02 -24.26 0.48
N GLU A 681 30.70 -25.39 0.30
CA GLU A 681 31.97 -25.44 -0.45
C GLU A 681 31.78 -25.02 -1.93
N LEU A 682 30.74 -25.54 -2.59
CA LEU A 682 30.46 -25.22 -4.01
C LEU A 682 30.09 -23.74 -4.21
N ASN A 683 29.29 -23.16 -3.31
CA ASN A 683 28.96 -21.73 -3.36
C ASN A 683 30.19 -20.85 -3.09
N THR A 684 31.03 -21.22 -2.12
CA THR A 684 32.28 -20.51 -1.83
C THR A 684 33.22 -20.53 -3.04
N ALA A 685 33.31 -21.68 -3.73
CA ALA A 685 34.12 -21.82 -4.94
C ALA A 685 33.62 -20.93 -6.08
N ARG A 686 32.30 -20.87 -6.31
CA ARG A 686 31.68 -19.96 -7.29
C ARG A 686 32.01 -18.50 -6.97
N ASP A 687 31.83 -18.08 -5.73
CA ASP A 687 32.05 -16.69 -5.33
C ASP A 687 33.53 -16.29 -5.41
N ALA A 688 34.45 -17.20 -5.09
CA ALA A 688 35.89 -16.99 -5.25
C ALA A 688 36.29 -16.88 -6.73
N ALA A 689 35.78 -17.79 -7.58
CA ALA A 689 36.01 -17.76 -9.03
C ALA A 689 35.46 -16.46 -9.65
N GLY A 690 34.27 -16.02 -9.23
CA GLY A 690 33.66 -14.76 -9.65
C GLY A 690 34.47 -13.53 -9.25
N LYS A 691 35.00 -13.50 -8.02
CA LYS A 691 35.83 -12.36 -7.54
C LYS A 691 37.14 -12.25 -8.32
N SER A 692 37.80 -13.38 -8.57
CA SER A 692 39.01 -13.41 -9.40
C SER A 692 38.72 -12.91 -10.82
N ALA A 693 37.58 -13.29 -11.40
CA ALA A 693 37.16 -12.78 -12.71
C ALA A 693 36.89 -11.27 -12.69
N GLU A 694 36.15 -10.75 -11.70
CA GLU A 694 35.86 -9.31 -11.64
C GLU A 694 37.12 -8.46 -11.44
N GLN A 695 38.06 -8.93 -10.64
CA GLN A 695 39.33 -8.24 -10.37
C GLN A 695 40.22 -8.18 -11.60
N SER A 696 40.21 -9.20 -12.48
CA SER A 696 41.00 -9.17 -13.71
C SER A 696 40.40 -8.26 -14.79
N LEU A 697 39.07 -8.06 -14.78
CA LEU A 697 38.44 -7.16 -15.75
C LEU A 697 38.93 -5.71 -15.57
N LYS A 698 39.46 -5.14 -16.65
CA LYS A 698 39.84 -3.72 -16.72
C LYS A 698 38.66 -2.80 -16.41
N GLU A 699 38.93 -1.61 -15.89
CA GLU A 699 37.87 -0.61 -15.66
C GLU A 699 37.17 -0.12 -16.94
N GLU A 700 37.84 -0.27 -18.09
CA GLU A 700 37.32 0.07 -19.40
C GLU A 700 36.25 -0.92 -19.90
N ASN A 701 36.20 -2.13 -19.34
CA ASN A 701 35.25 -3.15 -19.72
C ASN A 701 33.80 -2.65 -19.57
N ASN A 702 32.99 -2.78 -20.62
CA ASN A 702 31.67 -2.18 -20.67
C ASN A 702 30.69 -2.83 -19.69
N VAL A 703 30.77 -4.15 -19.47
CA VAL A 703 29.96 -4.87 -18.47
C VAL A 703 30.26 -4.33 -17.07
N LYS A 704 31.55 -4.21 -16.74
CA LYS A 704 31.99 -3.68 -15.44
C LYS A 704 31.54 -2.24 -15.25
N GLN A 705 31.57 -1.41 -16.30
CA GLN A 705 31.08 -0.03 -16.24
C GLN A 705 29.59 0.05 -15.92
N MET A 706 28.76 -0.82 -16.52
CA MET A 706 27.31 -0.87 -16.24
C MET A 706 27.01 -1.29 -14.80
N VAL A 707 27.71 -2.33 -14.31
CA VAL A 707 27.54 -2.84 -12.94
C VAL A 707 27.96 -1.78 -11.91
N ILE A 708 29.10 -1.12 -12.11
CA ILE A 708 29.56 -0.06 -11.18
C ILE A 708 28.64 1.16 -11.21
N ALA A 709 28.14 1.56 -12.39
CA ALA A 709 27.15 2.64 -12.50
C ALA A 709 25.83 2.27 -11.79
N GLY A 710 25.49 0.98 -11.78
CA GLY A 710 24.23 0.44 -11.29
C GLY A 710 23.10 0.56 -12.31
N SER A 711 23.41 0.68 -13.60
CA SER A 711 22.41 0.79 -14.68
C SER A 711 21.72 -0.55 -14.94
N LYS A 712 22.50 -1.61 -15.14
CA LYS A 712 22.01 -2.98 -15.31
C LYS A 712 23.12 -3.98 -15.00
N GLY A 713 22.72 -5.16 -14.54
CA GLY A 713 23.64 -6.22 -14.16
C GLY A 713 24.15 -6.10 -12.71
N SER A 714 24.77 -7.17 -12.25
CA SER A 714 25.31 -7.32 -10.91
C SER A 714 26.58 -8.19 -10.95
N PHE A 715 27.28 -8.29 -9.81
CA PHE A 715 28.45 -9.13 -9.65
C PHE A 715 28.21 -10.59 -10.08
N ILE A 716 27.05 -11.15 -9.74
CA ILE A 716 26.70 -12.53 -10.11
C ILE A 716 26.59 -12.71 -11.62
N ASN A 717 26.12 -11.70 -12.37
CA ASN A 717 26.04 -11.81 -13.83
C ASN A 717 27.43 -11.89 -14.46
N ILE A 718 28.39 -11.08 -13.98
CA ILE A 718 29.79 -11.15 -14.43
C ILE A 718 30.37 -12.54 -14.13
N SER A 719 30.18 -13.02 -12.89
CA SER A 719 30.65 -14.32 -12.46
C SER A 719 30.11 -15.46 -13.33
N GLN A 720 28.82 -15.44 -13.68
CA GLN A 720 28.19 -16.50 -14.48
C GLN A 720 28.56 -16.46 -15.97
N MET A 721 28.75 -15.26 -16.53
CA MET A 721 29.15 -15.10 -17.93
C MET A 721 30.60 -15.50 -18.18
N THR A 722 31.49 -15.16 -17.24
CA THR A 722 32.95 -15.28 -17.42
C THR A 722 33.56 -16.48 -16.69
N ALA A 723 33.16 -16.74 -15.43
CA ALA A 723 33.81 -17.74 -14.58
C ALA A 723 33.07 -19.10 -14.57
N CYS A 724 31.95 -19.20 -13.86
CA CYS A 724 31.12 -20.41 -13.81
C CYS A 724 29.67 -20.06 -13.40
N VAL A 725 28.70 -20.84 -13.89
CA VAL A 725 27.28 -20.63 -13.54
C VAL A 725 26.97 -21.04 -12.10
N GLY A 726 27.57 -22.14 -11.64
CA GLY A 726 27.47 -22.66 -10.27
C GLY A 726 26.35 -23.68 -10.04
N GLN A 727 26.09 -23.98 -8.76
CA GLN A 727 25.15 -25.02 -8.34
C GLN A 727 23.69 -24.67 -8.69
N GLN A 728 23.00 -25.60 -9.36
CA GLN A 728 21.55 -25.52 -9.61
C GLN A 728 20.78 -26.21 -8.47
N ASN A 729 19.78 -25.51 -7.95
CA ASN A 729 18.94 -26.00 -6.87
C ASN A 729 17.49 -26.13 -7.34
N VAL A 730 16.78 -27.09 -6.75
CA VAL A 730 15.33 -27.28 -6.87
C VAL A 730 14.78 -27.49 -5.47
N GLU A 731 13.78 -26.70 -5.07
CA GLU A 731 13.17 -26.73 -3.73
C GLU A 731 14.21 -26.54 -2.59
N GLY A 732 15.21 -25.68 -2.84
CA GLY A 732 16.29 -25.39 -1.88
C GLY A 732 17.31 -26.52 -1.68
N LYS A 733 17.23 -27.61 -2.45
CA LYS A 733 18.17 -28.74 -2.44
C LYS A 733 18.89 -28.85 -3.78
N ARG A 734 20.04 -29.53 -3.80
CA ARG A 734 20.66 -29.95 -5.07
C ARG A 734 19.72 -30.90 -5.82
N ILE A 735 19.90 -31.00 -7.14
CA ILE A 735 19.00 -31.74 -8.04
C ILE A 735 18.66 -33.12 -7.46
N PRO A 736 17.38 -33.41 -7.14
CA PRO A 736 17.00 -34.67 -6.49
C PRO A 736 17.17 -35.87 -7.43
N PHE A 737 17.26 -37.07 -6.85
CA PHE A 737 17.28 -38.31 -7.63
C PHE A 737 15.90 -38.60 -8.20
N GLY A 738 15.65 -38.17 -9.44
CA GLY A 738 14.39 -38.46 -10.16
C GLY A 738 14.29 -39.90 -10.67
N PHE A 739 15.44 -40.54 -10.96
CA PHE A 739 15.51 -41.97 -11.27
C PHE A 739 15.94 -42.76 -10.03
N LYS A 740 15.82 -44.09 -10.09
CA LYS A 740 16.20 -44.99 -8.98
C LYS A 740 17.66 -44.76 -8.55
N PHE A 741 17.84 -44.03 -7.46
CA PHE A 741 19.12 -43.64 -6.86
C PHE A 741 20.06 -42.85 -7.79
N ARG A 742 19.56 -42.08 -8.76
CA ARG A 742 20.37 -41.23 -9.65
C ARG A 742 19.58 -40.08 -10.25
N THR A 743 20.26 -39.03 -10.71
CA THR A 743 19.64 -37.84 -11.31
C THR A 743 19.29 -38.02 -12.78
N LEU A 744 20.21 -38.57 -13.59
CA LEU A 744 20.04 -38.88 -15.01
C LEU A 744 20.48 -40.32 -15.31
N PRO A 745 20.00 -40.94 -16.42
CA PRO A 745 20.42 -42.29 -16.82
C PRO A 745 21.91 -42.39 -17.16
N HIS A 746 22.56 -41.26 -17.43
CA HIS A 746 24.00 -41.13 -17.73
C HIS A 746 24.90 -41.29 -16.50
N PHE A 747 24.36 -41.11 -15.29
CA PHE A 747 25.12 -41.24 -14.04
C PHE A 747 24.92 -42.64 -13.43
N THR A 748 25.91 -43.06 -12.64
CA THR A 748 25.84 -44.25 -11.81
C THR A 748 24.87 -44.04 -10.64
N LYS A 749 24.52 -45.13 -9.95
CA LYS A 749 23.66 -45.06 -8.76
C LYS A 749 24.44 -44.51 -7.57
N ASP A 750 23.74 -43.80 -6.70
CA ASP A 750 24.25 -43.20 -5.46
C ASP A 750 25.42 -42.22 -5.69
N ASP A 751 25.45 -41.59 -6.87
CA ASP A 751 26.45 -40.58 -7.21
C ASP A 751 26.07 -39.21 -6.62
N HIS A 752 26.78 -38.84 -5.55
CA HIS A 752 26.64 -37.57 -4.83
C HIS A 752 27.64 -36.48 -5.27
N SER A 753 28.38 -36.73 -6.37
CA SER A 753 29.33 -35.76 -6.94
C SER A 753 28.66 -34.44 -7.34
N PRO A 754 29.44 -33.34 -7.47
CA PRO A 754 28.91 -32.07 -7.95
C PRO A 754 28.23 -32.18 -9.32
N GLU A 755 28.84 -32.91 -10.27
CA GLU A 755 28.35 -33.04 -11.66
C GLU A 755 27.01 -33.79 -11.73
N SER A 756 26.89 -34.92 -11.02
CA SER A 756 25.65 -35.69 -10.93
C SER A 756 24.52 -34.88 -10.31
N ARG A 757 24.83 -34.01 -9.34
CA ARG A 757 23.85 -33.27 -8.54
C ARG A 757 23.64 -31.82 -9.01
N GLY A 758 24.02 -31.49 -10.25
CA GLY A 758 23.65 -30.22 -10.90
C GLY A 758 24.58 -29.03 -10.65
N PHE A 759 25.84 -29.27 -10.32
CA PHE A 759 26.86 -28.22 -10.35
C PHE A 759 27.28 -27.94 -11.79
N VAL A 760 27.13 -26.68 -12.22
CA VAL A 760 27.55 -26.23 -13.54
C VAL A 760 28.92 -25.56 -13.42
N GLU A 761 29.95 -26.23 -13.93
CA GLU A 761 31.32 -25.72 -13.88
C GLU A 761 31.59 -24.70 -14.99
N ASN A 762 30.90 -24.83 -16.12
CA ASN A 762 31.09 -23.97 -17.27
C ASN A 762 30.41 -22.61 -17.09
N CYS A 763 30.92 -21.61 -17.80
CA CYS A 763 30.30 -20.30 -17.94
C CYS A 763 29.48 -20.22 -19.23
N TYR A 764 28.61 -19.22 -19.35
CA TYR A 764 27.82 -19.03 -20.57
C TYR A 764 28.67 -18.81 -21.83
N LEU A 765 29.88 -18.24 -21.68
CA LEU A 765 30.82 -18.05 -22.79
C LEU A 765 31.37 -19.39 -23.33
N ARG A 766 31.74 -20.32 -22.44
CA ARG A 766 32.23 -21.66 -22.83
C ARG A 766 31.11 -22.54 -23.39
N GLY A 767 29.89 -22.32 -22.93
CA GLY A 767 28.73 -23.15 -23.23
C GLY A 767 28.55 -24.29 -22.23
N LEU A 768 27.32 -24.76 -22.11
CA LEU A 768 26.90 -25.78 -21.14
C LEU A 768 26.98 -27.17 -21.78
N THR A 769 27.42 -28.18 -21.02
CA THR A 769 27.27 -29.58 -21.43
C THR A 769 25.79 -29.99 -21.42
N PRO A 770 25.40 -31.08 -22.13
CA PRO A 770 23.99 -31.51 -22.15
C PRO A 770 23.40 -31.82 -20.76
N GLN A 771 24.19 -32.39 -19.85
CA GLN A 771 23.78 -32.66 -18.47
C GLN A 771 23.56 -31.35 -17.70
N GLU A 772 24.53 -30.43 -17.77
CA GLU A 772 24.43 -29.10 -17.13
C GLU A 772 23.26 -28.29 -17.67
N PHE A 773 23.04 -28.31 -18.99
CA PHE A 773 21.92 -27.63 -19.64
C PHE A 773 20.58 -28.13 -19.11
N PHE A 774 20.42 -29.45 -18.98
CA PHE A 774 19.18 -30.02 -18.46
C PHE A 774 18.95 -29.64 -16.98
N PHE A 775 19.99 -29.71 -16.14
CA PHE A 775 19.89 -29.29 -14.74
C PHE A 775 19.63 -27.80 -14.59
N HIS A 776 20.24 -26.96 -15.43
CA HIS A 776 19.97 -25.53 -15.48
C HIS A 776 18.53 -25.24 -15.91
N ALA A 777 18.01 -25.98 -16.90
CA ALA A 777 16.61 -25.87 -17.32
C ALA A 777 15.64 -26.27 -16.21
N MET A 778 15.96 -27.29 -15.40
CA MET A 778 15.15 -27.66 -14.23
C MET A 778 15.07 -26.53 -13.20
N GLY A 779 16.22 -25.93 -12.83
CA GLY A 779 16.26 -24.79 -11.91
C GLY A 779 15.54 -23.56 -12.48
N GLY A 780 15.73 -23.26 -13.78
CA GLY A 780 15.02 -22.18 -14.46
C GLY A 780 13.51 -22.38 -14.51
N ARG A 781 13.04 -23.63 -14.66
CA ARG A 781 11.62 -23.96 -14.68
C ARG A 781 10.95 -23.72 -13.33
N GLU A 782 11.63 -24.00 -12.22
CA GLU A 782 11.14 -23.67 -10.88
C GLU A 782 10.88 -22.16 -10.75
N GLY A 783 11.85 -21.32 -11.16
CA GLY A 783 11.70 -19.86 -11.12
C GLY A 783 10.52 -19.35 -11.96
N LEU A 784 10.26 -19.95 -13.13
CA LEU A 784 9.09 -19.61 -13.96
C LEU A 784 7.76 -19.99 -13.28
N ILE A 785 7.71 -21.16 -12.64
CA ILE A 785 6.52 -21.62 -11.91
C ILE A 785 6.28 -20.74 -10.68
N ASP A 786 7.33 -20.46 -9.90
CA ASP A 786 7.27 -19.60 -8.72
C ASP A 786 6.78 -18.19 -9.08
N THR A 787 7.28 -17.61 -10.18
CA THR A 787 6.79 -16.32 -10.68
C THR A 787 5.30 -16.35 -11.02
N ALA A 788 4.81 -17.41 -11.66
CA ALA A 788 3.40 -17.56 -12.01
C ALA A 788 2.50 -17.74 -10.76
N VAL A 789 2.94 -18.53 -9.77
CA VAL A 789 2.21 -18.76 -8.52
C VAL A 789 2.20 -17.48 -7.67
N LYS A 790 3.36 -16.85 -7.47
CA LYS A 790 3.48 -15.59 -6.74
C LYS A 790 2.54 -14.54 -7.31
N THR A 791 2.54 -14.33 -8.63
CA THR A 791 1.65 -13.36 -9.29
C THR A 791 0.17 -13.56 -8.93
N ALA A 792 -0.30 -14.81 -8.81
CA ALA A 792 -1.68 -15.10 -8.46
C ALA A 792 -1.97 -14.91 -6.96
N GLU A 793 -1.06 -15.37 -6.09
CA GLU A 793 -1.23 -15.29 -4.63
C GLU A 793 -1.08 -13.87 -4.10
N THR A 794 -0.04 -13.15 -4.52
CA THR A 794 0.29 -11.80 -4.06
C THR A 794 -0.80 -10.82 -4.48
N GLY A 795 -1.33 -10.93 -5.72
CA GLY A 795 -2.48 -10.16 -6.17
C GLY A 795 -3.76 -10.44 -5.36
N TYR A 796 -3.96 -11.67 -4.87
CA TYR A 796 -5.08 -11.98 -3.99
C TYR A 796 -4.88 -11.42 -2.57
N ILE A 797 -3.66 -11.53 -2.02
CA ILE A 797 -3.29 -10.96 -0.71
C ILE A 797 -3.49 -9.46 -0.72
N GLN A 798 -2.97 -8.76 -1.72
CA GLN A 798 -3.10 -7.33 -1.87
C GLN A 798 -4.56 -6.88 -1.92
N ARG A 799 -5.39 -7.60 -2.69
CA ARG A 799 -6.84 -7.31 -2.73
C ARG A 799 -7.48 -7.47 -1.34
N ARG A 800 -7.09 -8.48 -0.57
CA ARG A 800 -7.60 -8.70 0.78
C ARG A 800 -7.18 -7.58 1.73
N LEU A 801 -5.93 -7.14 1.66
CA LEU A 801 -5.43 -6.02 2.45
C LEU A 801 -6.18 -4.74 2.13
N VAL A 802 -6.32 -4.40 0.85
CA VAL A 802 -7.07 -3.20 0.43
C VAL A 802 -8.52 -3.28 0.90
N LYS A 803 -9.19 -4.42 0.73
CA LYS A 803 -10.58 -4.58 1.18
C LYS A 803 -10.78 -4.54 2.69
N ALA A 804 -9.74 -4.85 3.47
CA ALA A 804 -9.80 -4.78 4.92
C ALA A 804 -9.54 -3.35 5.46
N LEU A 805 -8.83 -2.52 4.70
CA LEU A 805 -8.35 -1.21 5.13
C LEU A 805 -8.90 -0.04 4.29
N GLU A 806 -9.81 -0.29 3.35
CA GLU A 806 -10.28 0.74 2.40
C GLU A 806 -11.07 1.89 3.04
N ASP A 807 -11.65 1.67 4.22
CA ASP A 807 -12.46 2.65 4.93
C ASP A 807 -11.69 3.41 6.02
N VAL A 808 -10.41 3.11 6.19
CA VAL A 808 -9.56 3.73 7.21
C VAL A 808 -8.94 5.01 6.66
N MET A 809 -9.24 6.14 7.31
CA MET A 809 -8.78 7.47 6.89
C MET A 809 -8.45 8.37 8.07
N VAL A 810 -7.61 9.37 7.83
CA VAL A 810 -7.30 10.43 8.81
C VAL A 810 -8.46 11.43 8.85
N LYS A 811 -8.94 11.74 10.05
CA LYS A 811 -9.99 12.73 10.29
C LYS A 811 -9.38 14.08 10.69
N TYR A 812 -10.19 15.14 10.67
CA TYR A 812 -9.76 16.51 10.97
C TYR A 812 -9.23 16.72 12.40
N ASP A 813 -9.51 15.79 13.32
CA ASP A 813 -8.97 15.78 14.68
C ASP A 813 -7.59 15.11 14.78
N GLY A 814 -7.00 14.65 13.66
CA GLY A 814 -5.71 13.94 13.62
C GLY A 814 -5.83 12.44 13.93
N THR A 815 -7.02 11.95 14.29
CA THR A 815 -7.25 10.53 14.57
C THR A 815 -7.46 9.74 13.28
N VAL A 816 -7.12 8.46 13.32
CA VAL A 816 -7.36 7.51 12.23
C VAL A 816 -8.59 6.68 12.58
N ARG A 817 -9.63 6.75 11.74
CA ARG A 817 -10.91 6.08 11.99
C ARG A 817 -11.40 5.26 10.81
N ASN A 818 -12.16 4.21 11.10
CA ASN A 818 -12.89 3.42 10.11
C ASN A 818 -14.21 4.11 9.69
N SER A 819 -14.98 3.47 8.81
CA SER A 819 -16.29 3.96 8.35
C SER A 819 -17.35 4.07 9.45
N LEU A 820 -17.25 3.29 10.52
CA LEU A 820 -18.16 3.31 11.67
C LEU A 820 -17.83 4.41 12.68
N GLY A 821 -16.65 5.05 12.54
CA GLY A 821 -16.14 6.05 13.46
C GLY A 821 -15.36 5.47 14.64
N ASP A 822 -15.05 4.17 14.62
CA ASP A 822 -14.14 3.56 15.59
C ASP A 822 -12.72 4.06 15.35
N ILE A 823 -12.02 4.42 16.43
CA ILE A 823 -10.64 4.90 16.38
C ILE A 823 -9.70 3.70 16.27
N VAL A 824 -8.85 3.71 15.23
CA VAL A 824 -7.78 2.73 15.02
C VAL A 824 -6.49 3.24 15.64
N GLN A 825 -6.16 4.52 15.42
CA GLN A 825 -5.01 5.20 16.02
C GLN A 825 -5.44 6.60 16.48
N PHE A 826 -4.93 7.03 17.63
CA PHE A 826 -5.18 8.38 18.17
C PHE A 826 -4.40 9.46 17.40
N CYS A 827 -3.21 9.13 16.90
CA CYS A 827 -2.43 9.95 16.00
C CYS A 827 -1.94 9.05 14.86
N TYR A 828 -1.99 9.54 13.62
CA TYR A 828 -1.51 8.77 12.47
C TYR A 828 -0.02 8.43 12.64
N GLY A 829 0.36 7.16 12.49
CA GLY A 829 1.76 6.75 12.60
C GLY A 829 2.40 7.01 13.96
N GLU A 830 1.60 7.29 15.00
CA GLU A 830 2.04 7.70 16.34
C GLU A 830 2.79 9.05 16.42
N ASP A 831 3.10 9.67 15.27
CA ASP A 831 3.82 10.96 15.16
C ASP A 831 3.02 12.07 14.44
N GLY A 832 1.97 11.72 13.69
CA GLY A 832 1.13 12.63 12.92
C GLY A 832 1.77 13.14 11.63
N MET A 833 2.81 12.47 11.13
CA MET A 833 3.60 12.92 9.98
C MET A 833 3.25 12.14 8.70
N ASP A 834 3.27 12.82 7.55
CA ASP A 834 3.25 12.19 6.24
C ASP A 834 4.63 11.60 5.92
N ALA A 835 4.64 10.30 5.63
CA ALA A 835 5.82 9.54 5.28
C ALA A 835 6.61 10.12 4.08
N CYS A 836 5.97 10.88 3.18
CA CYS A 836 6.66 11.52 2.05
C CYS A 836 7.75 12.53 2.47
N PHE A 837 7.62 13.17 3.65
CA PHE A 837 8.51 14.25 4.10
C PHE A 837 9.54 13.82 5.15
N VAL A 838 9.64 12.51 5.41
CA VAL A 838 10.49 11.95 6.46
C VAL A 838 11.81 11.44 5.85
N GLU A 839 12.93 11.73 6.50
CA GLU A 839 14.27 11.33 6.04
C GLU A 839 15.03 10.60 7.16
N PRO A 840 15.90 9.62 6.84
CA PRO A 840 16.74 8.97 7.86
C PRO A 840 17.77 9.95 8.44
N GLN A 841 17.71 10.20 9.75
CA GLN A 841 18.60 11.09 10.49
C GLN A 841 19.35 10.34 11.59
N THR A 842 20.52 10.86 11.96
CA THR A 842 21.38 10.25 12.99
C THR A 842 21.24 10.95 14.34
N PHE A 843 21.10 10.16 15.39
CA PHE A 843 21.26 10.60 16.78
C PHE A 843 22.73 10.53 17.18
N ASP A 844 23.41 11.68 17.15
CA ASP A 844 24.82 11.80 17.53
C ASP A 844 25.06 11.37 18.98
N THR A 845 24.11 11.63 19.88
CA THR A 845 24.25 11.39 21.33
C THR A 845 24.26 9.91 21.73
N LEU A 846 23.70 9.03 20.90
CA LEU A 846 23.49 7.62 21.24
C LEU A 846 24.80 6.80 21.28
N PRO A 847 25.64 6.75 20.22
CA PRO A 847 26.85 5.93 20.17
C PRO A 847 28.06 6.53 20.93
N MET A 848 27.99 7.81 21.33
CA MET A 848 29.12 8.49 21.96
C MET A 848 29.47 7.91 23.32
N ASN A 849 30.76 7.95 23.69
CA ASN A 849 31.21 7.70 25.06
C ASN A 849 30.82 8.87 25.99
N ASN A 850 30.77 8.65 27.30
CA ASN A 850 30.44 9.71 28.25
C ASN A 850 31.41 10.89 28.19
N ALA A 851 32.72 10.62 28.08
CA ALA A 851 33.72 11.68 27.94
C ALA A 851 33.58 12.45 26.62
N GLU A 852 33.26 11.77 25.51
CA GLU A 852 33.02 12.41 24.22
C GLU A 852 31.74 13.27 24.24
N PHE A 853 30.71 12.79 24.94
CA PHE A 853 29.47 13.54 25.15
C PHE A 853 29.73 14.81 25.97
N ASP A 854 30.45 14.71 27.08
CA ASP A 854 30.78 15.87 27.92
C ASP A 854 31.64 16.87 27.13
N ASN A 855 32.62 16.39 26.38
CA ASN A 855 33.45 17.22 25.51
C ASN A 855 32.66 17.93 24.39
N LYS A 856 31.49 17.42 23.98
CA LYS A 856 30.68 18.00 22.92
C LYS A 856 29.56 18.93 23.44
N TYR A 857 29.03 18.68 24.63
CA TYR A 857 27.83 19.36 25.14
C TYR A 857 28.02 20.13 26.46
N LEU A 858 28.99 19.79 27.30
CA LEU A 858 29.20 20.47 28.59
C LEU A 858 29.84 21.86 28.39
N ILE A 859 29.31 22.92 29.01
CA ILE A 859 29.93 24.24 28.95
C ILE A 859 30.44 24.62 30.34
N GLU A 860 31.74 24.83 30.48
CA GLU A 860 32.37 25.35 31.69
C GLU A 860 32.69 26.84 31.53
N LEU A 861 31.92 27.70 32.19
CA LEU A 861 32.24 29.13 32.27
C LEU A 861 33.36 29.31 33.30
N LYS A 862 34.59 29.61 32.85
CA LYS A 862 35.70 29.96 33.76
C LYS A 862 35.30 31.18 34.60
N ASP A 863 35.42 31.06 35.92
CA ASP A 863 35.37 32.22 36.79
C ASP A 863 36.58 33.10 36.50
N ASP A 864 36.39 34.42 36.33
CA ASP A 864 37.48 35.36 36.51
C ASP A 864 37.97 35.20 37.96
N GLU A 865 39.20 34.73 38.15
CA GLU A 865 39.79 34.47 39.48
C GLU A 865 39.76 35.71 40.41
N LYS A 866 39.52 36.91 39.86
CA LYS A 866 39.33 38.16 40.60
C LYS A 866 38.08 38.24 41.48
N ASN A 867 37.05 37.41 41.23
CA ASN A 867 35.82 37.47 42.03
C ASN A 867 35.84 36.57 43.27
N LYS A 868 36.67 35.51 43.30
CA LYS A 868 36.81 34.64 44.48
C LYS A 868 37.49 35.34 45.66
N GLU A 869 38.34 36.33 45.40
CA GLU A 869 39.04 37.07 46.47
C GLU A 869 38.14 38.08 47.22
N LYS A 870 36.99 38.46 46.65
CA LYS A 870 36.09 39.43 47.31
C LYS A 870 35.00 38.80 48.18
N GLU A 871 34.67 37.53 47.97
CA GLU A 871 33.61 36.84 48.74
C GLU A 871 34.15 36.05 49.95
N ALA A 872 35.47 35.83 50.04
CA ALA A 872 36.08 35.15 51.19
C ALA A 872 36.23 36.04 52.45
N GLY A 873 35.71 37.26 52.44
CA GLY A 873 35.96 38.29 53.47
C GLY A 873 34.85 38.57 54.48
N GLN A 874 33.70 37.89 54.44
CA GLN A 874 32.61 38.12 55.41
C GLN A 874 31.92 36.81 55.78
N GLN A 875 32.45 36.15 56.82
CA GLN A 875 31.66 35.26 57.67
C GLN A 875 30.96 36.14 58.71
N ASP A 876 29.64 36.19 58.65
CA ASP A 876 28.81 36.49 59.82
C ASP A 876 27.66 35.47 59.87
N ASP A 877 27.63 34.75 60.99
CA ASP A 877 26.56 33.89 61.45
C ASP A 877 25.28 34.70 61.62
N THR A 878 24.19 34.30 60.95
CA THR A 878 22.82 34.30 61.53
C THR A 878 21.80 33.68 60.57
N ASP A 879 21.16 32.60 61.05
CA ASP A 879 19.92 32.04 60.52
C ASP A 879 18.79 33.08 60.56
N LEU A 880 18.41 33.63 59.41
CA LEU A 880 17.09 34.23 59.16
C LEU A 880 16.76 34.12 57.68
N VAL A 881 15.59 33.55 57.37
CA VAL A 881 14.99 33.48 56.03
C VAL A 881 14.89 34.88 55.44
N GLN A 882 15.83 35.26 54.58
CA GLN A 882 15.76 36.47 53.77
C GLN A 882 15.29 36.12 52.35
N PRO A 883 14.46 36.98 51.71
CA PRO A 883 14.03 36.76 50.34
C PRO A 883 15.26 36.71 49.42
N LYS A 884 15.32 35.68 48.55
CA LYS A 884 16.40 35.49 47.58
C LYS A 884 16.73 36.82 46.90
N LYS A 885 17.98 37.29 47.04
CA LYS A 885 18.54 38.41 46.26
C LYS A 885 18.19 38.21 44.77
N PRO A 886 17.91 39.27 43.99
CA PRO A 886 17.72 39.12 42.55
C PRO A 886 18.98 38.49 41.95
N LYS A 887 18.82 37.33 41.29
CA LYS A 887 19.91 36.58 40.67
C LYS A 887 20.68 37.50 39.70
N THR A 888 22.00 37.44 39.76
CA THR A 888 22.86 38.18 38.83
C THR A 888 22.69 37.60 37.42
N GLN A 889 22.79 38.41 36.36
CA GLN A 889 22.59 37.94 34.98
C GLN A 889 23.51 36.74 34.61
N GLN A 890 24.72 36.68 35.17
CA GLN A 890 25.65 35.56 34.98
C GLN A 890 25.20 34.27 35.67
N GLU A 891 24.52 34.36 36.82
CA GLU A 891 23.99 33.19 37.54
C GLU A 891 22.80 32.57 36.78
N ILE A 892 21.95 33.42 36.21
CA ILE A 892 20.81 32.99 35.37
C ILE A 892 21.31 32.24 34.12
N ILE A 893 22.38 32.74 33.49
CA ILE A 893 22.99 32.09 32.32
C ILE A 893 23.57 30.72 32.71
N ARG A 894 24.28 30.64 33.85
CA ARG A 894 24.83 29.36 34.36
C ARG A 894 23.75 28.33 34.63
N GLU A 895 22.66 28.74 35.28
CA GLU A 895 21.54 27.85 35.60
C GLU A 895 20.89 27.28 34.31
N LYS A 896 20.60 28.13 33.32
CA LYS A 896 20.03 27.69 32.03
C LYS A 896 20.94 26.74 31.25
N ILE A 897 22.25 26.97 31.25
CA ILE A 897 23.22 26.08 30.60
C ILE A 897 23.25 24.71 31.28
N VAL A 898 23.21 24.68 32.62
CA VAL A 898 23.16 23.42 33.37
C VAL A 898 21.85 22.69 33.12
N GLU A 899 20.72 23.40 33.06
CA GLU A 899 19.41 22.84 32.71
C GLU A 899 19.41 22.18 31.32
N GLU A 900 19.97 22.84 30.30
CA GLU A 900 20.11 22.28 28.95
C GLU A 900 20.92 20.97 28.97
N TYR A 901 22.09 20.97 29.63
CA TYR A 901 22.94 19.78 29.71
C TYR A 901 22.27 18.62 30.47
N VAL A 902 21.60 18.91 31.59
CA VAL A 902 20.82 17.90 32.33
C VAL A 902 19.69 17.33 31.46
N GLN A 903 19.02 18.16 30.67
CA GLN A 903 17.99 17.70 29.75
C GLN A 903 18.57 16.80 28.64
N LEU A 904 19.70 17.17 28.03
CA LEU A 904 20.38 16.34 27.03
C LEU A 904 20.83 15.00 27.59
N LYS A 905 21.27 14.97 28.85
CA LYS A 905 21.64 13.72 29.54
C LYS A 905 20.42 12.82 29.77
N ARG A 906 19.29 13.39 30.22
CA ARG A 906 18.02 12.65 30.35
C ARG A 906 17.53 12.11 29.01
N ASP A 907 17.60 12.92 27.95
CA ASP A 907 17.23 12.53 26.60
C ASP A 907 18.08 11.34 26.12
N ARG A 908 19.40 11.38 26.38
CA ARG A 908 20.32 10.27 26.06
C ARG A 908 20.00 9.01 26.86
N GLU A 909 19.72 9.13 28.15
CA GLU A 909 19.32 7.99 28.99
C GLU A 909 18.01 7.36 28.51
N MET A 910 17.02 8.18 28.15
CA MET A 910 15.75 7.73 27.57
C MET A 910 15.96 7.00 26.23
N LEU A 911 16.81 7.54 25.35
CA LEU A 911 17.15 6.89 24.08
C LEU A 911 17.84 5.53 24.30
N GLN A 912 18.76 5.42 25.25
CA GLN A 912 19.54 4.19 25.50
C GLN A 912 18.75 3.11 26.24
N ARG A 913 17.91 3.49 27.22
CA ARG A 913 17.22 2.54 28.10
C ARG A 913 15.84 2.16 27.60
N ASP A 914 15.07 3.14 27.10
CA ASP A 914 13.65 2.97 26.86
C ASP A 914 13.31 2.81 25.38
N ILE A 915 13.96 3.58 24.49
CA ILE A 915 13.59 3.65 23.06
C ILE A 915 14.44 2.73 22.17
N PHE A 916 15.77 2.89 22.17
CA PHE A 916 16.68 2.20 21.24
C PHE A 916 17.67 1.29 21.96
N THR A 917 17.16 0.19 22.53
CA THR A 917 17.96 -0.80 23.28
C THR A 917 19.06 -1.47 22.45
N ASN A 918 18.92 -1.48 21.12
CA ASN A 918 19.86 -2.14 20.20
C ASN A 918 21.07 -1.25 19.84
N GLY A 919 21.05 0.04 20.20
CA GLY A 919 22.11 1.00 19.84
C GLY A 919 22.00 1.57 18.43
N ASP A 920 20.90 1.31 17.71
CA ASP A 920 20.66 1.86 16.36
C ASP A 920 20.44 3.36 16.40
N ASN A 921 21.33 4.12 15.77
CA ASN A 921 21.32 5.58 15.81
C ASN A 921 20.68 6.26 14.58
N LYS A 922 20.25 5.50 13.57
CA LYS A 922 19.66 6.04 12.32
C LYS A 922 18.15 5.79 12.28
N TRP A 923 17.36 6.85 12.33
CA TRP A 923 15.90 6.77 12.34
C TRP A 923 15.25 7.78 11.40
N PRO A 924 14.14 7.41 10.73
CA PRO A 924 13.41 8.31 9.86
C PRO A 924 12.69 9.39 10.69
N LEU A 925 13.03 10.65 10.46
CA LEU A 925 12.42 11.81 11.13
C LEU A 925 12.13 12.93 10.13
N PRO A 926 11.08 13.75 10.35
CA PRO A 926 10.80 14.90 9.52
C PRO A 926 11.94 15.93 9.64
N VAL A 927 12.08 16.80 8.63
CA VAL A 927 13.02 17.94 8.62
C VAL A 927 14.49 17.55 8.86
N ASN A 928 15.28 17.48 7.79
CA ASN A 928 16.72 17.19 7.88
C ASN A 928 17.50 18.38 8.49
N ILE A 929 17.82 18.32 9.78
CA ILE A 929 18.43 19.43 10.53
C ILE A 929 19.87 19.70 10.08
N LYS A 930 20.65 18.63 9.86
CA LYS A 930 22.04 18.74 9.39
C LYS A 930 22.12 19.56 8.10
N ARG A 931 21.22 19.26 7.15
CA ARG A 931 21.17 19.96 5.85
C ARG A 931 20.75 21.43 6.00
N LEU A 932 19.77 21.72 6.85
CA LEU A 932 19.36 23.11 7.14
C LEU A 932 20.50 23.95 7.70
N ILE A 933 21.30 23.40 8.63
CA ILE A 933 22.47 24.09 9.19
C ILE A 933 23.47 24.43 8.08
N LYS A 934 23.77 23.47 7.20
CA LYS A 934 24.69 23.68 6.08
C LYS A 934 24.18 24.73 5.09
N ASN A 935 22.89 24.68 4.76
CA ASN A 935 22.26 25.70 3.92
C ASN A 935 22.33 27.08 4.56
N ALA A 936 22.18 27.19 5.89
CA ALA A 936 22.34 28.45 6.61
C ALA A 936 23.78 28.96 6.53
N GLN A 937 24.76 28.09 6.77
CA GLN A 937 26.17 28.46 6.68
C GLN A 937 26.50 29.02 5.30
N GLN A 938 26.02 28.36 4.25
CA GLN A 938 26.25 28.81 2.89
C GLN A 938 25.51 30.13 2.58
N LYS A 939 24.22 30.24 2.92
CA LYS A 939 23.40 31.42 2.64
C LYS A 939 23.91 32.70 3.31
N PHE A 940 24.47 32.56 4.51
CA PHE A 940 25.03 33.68 5.28
C PHE A 940 26.56 33.77 5.17
N ASN A 941 27.20 33.00 4.28
CA ASN A 941 28.64 32.98 4.05
C ASN A 941 29.47 32.74 5.34
N ILE A 942 28.96 31.88 6.22
CA ILE A 942 29.62 31.51 7.47
C ILE A 942 30.65 30.42 7.17
N ARG A 943 31.92 30.72 7.43
CA ARG A 943 32.99 29.73 7.39
C ARG A 943 33.28 29.25 8.81
N PRO A 944 32.90 28.02 9.18
CA PRO A 944 33.20 27.49 10.51
C PRO A 944 34.71 27.38 10.66
N SER A 945 35.27 28.17 11.58
CA SER A 945 36.69 28.16 11.91
C SER A 945 36.81 28.58 13.36
N ARG A 946 37.85 28.08 14.04
CA ARG A 946 38.15 28.44 15.43
C ARG A 946 38.28 29.96 15.65
N TRP A 947 38.57 30.72 14.59
CA TRP A 947 38.73 32.18 14.61
C TRP A 947 37.44 32.95 14.30
N THR A 948 36.39 32.27 13.86
CA THR A 948 35.09 32.88 13.53
C THR A 948 34.32 33.14 14.81
N THR A 949 34.16 34.42 15.18
CA THR A 949 33.39 34.83 16.36
C THR A 949 31.92 34.99 16.00
N THR A 950 31.03 34.50 16.86
CA THR A 950 29.56 34.63 16.73
C THR A 950 29.06 35.83 17.55
N ASP A 951 27.93 36.40 17.11
CA ASP A 951 27.19 37.47 17.81
C ASP A 951 26.20 36.91 18.86
N LEU A 952 26.05 35.59 18.92
CA LEU A 952 25.11 34.89 19.79
C LEU A 952 25.67 34.63 21.19
N GLN A 953 24.84 34.86 22.21
CA GLN A 953 25.07 34.32 23.55
C GLN A 953 24.38 32.96 23.72
N TYR A 954 24.91 32.12 24.60
CA TYR A 954 24.34 30.79 24.88
C TYR A 954 22.85 30.86 25.28
N ILE A 955 22.45 31.87 26.06
CA ILE A 955 21.07 32.06 26.51
C ILE A 955 20.10 32.37 25.36
N ASP A 956 20.56 33.09 24.33
CA ASP A 956 19.73 33.43 23.17
C ASP A 956 19.40 32.17 22.37
N VAL A 957 20.35 31.23 22.26
CA VAL A 957 20.15 29.95 21.60
C VAL A 957 19.13 29.11 22.35
N ILE A 958 19.31 28.94 23.67
CA ILE A 958 18.43 28.13 24.52
C ILE A 958 16.98 28.65 24.45
N ASN A 959 16.79 29.96 24.67
CA ASN A 959 15.46 30.57 24.64
C ASN A 959 14.80 30.43 23.26
N SER A 960 15.56 30.63 22.19
CA SER A 960 15.02 30.54 20.83
C SER A 960 14.60 29.10 20.46
N VAL A 961 15.38 28.10 20.89
CA VAL A 961 15.06 26.68 20.69
C VAL A 961 13.82 26.29 21.49
N GLU A 962 13.73 26.67 22.77
CA GLU A 962 12.56 26.43 23.63
C GLU A 962 11.28 27.06 23.04
N GLU A 963 11.37 28.30 22.54
CA GLU A 963 10.24 29.00 21.92
C GLU A 963 9.73 28.25 20.68
N VAL A 964 10.63 27.78 19.81
CA VAL A 964 10.25 27.04 18.61
C VAL A 964 9.65 25.68 18.98
N MET A 965 10.24 24.97 19.95
CA MET A 965 9.70 23.69 20.44
C MET A 965 8.26 23.80 20.94
N SER A 966 7.87 24.94 21.52
CA SER A 966 6.49 25.20 21.96
C SER A 966 5.52 25.42 20.78
N ARG A 967 6.01 25.90 19.64
CA ARG A 967 5.22 26.15 18.41
C ARG A 967 5.04 24.90 17.54
N LEU A 968 5.82 23.85 17.78
CA LEU A 968 5.70 22.57 17.09
C LEU A 968 4.49 21.80 17.65
N VAL A 969 3.33 21.97 17.03
CA VAL A 969 2.05 21.37 17.44
C VAL A 969 1.55 20.37 16.39
N VAL A 970 1.25 19.15 16.84
CA VAL A 970 0.62 18.06 16.06
C VAL A 970 -0.83 17.88 16.52
N VAL A 971 -1.02 17.58 17.80
CA VAL A 971 -2.31 17.46 18.49
C VAL A 971 -2.71 18.83 19.03
N LYS A 972 -3.84 19.34 18.57
CA LYS A 972 -4.39 20.63 19.03
C LYS A 972 -5.33 20.40 20.21
N GLY A 973 -5.09 21.08 21.32
CA GLY A 973 -5.97 21.06 22.50
C GLY A 973 -5.29 21.69 23.72
N ASN A 974 -6.09 22.19 24.65
CA ASN A 974 -5.63 22.80 25.92
C ASN A 974 -5.92 21.91 27.13
N ASP A 975 -6.54 20.75 26.91
CA ASP A 975 -6.80 19.75 27.94
C ASP A 975 -5.54 18.94 28.26
N GLN A 976 -5.50 18.37 29.46
CA GLN A 976 -4.36 17.62 29.97
C GLN A 976 -3.99 16.44 29.06
N ILE A 977 -4.99 15.77 28.49
CA ILE A 977 -4.80 14.61 27.60
C ILE A 977 -4.16 15.06 26.28
N SER A 978 -4.66 16.14 25.67
CA SER A 978 -4.04 16.71 24.46
C SER A 978 -2.60 17.17 24.69
N HIS A 979 -2.29 17.75 25.85
CA HIS A 979 -0.91 18.12 26.20
C HIS A 979 0.01 16.90 26.33
N GLU A 980 -0.47 15.83 26.95
CA GLU A 980 0.26 14.56 27.05
C GLU A 980 0.49 13.93 25.66
N ALA A 981 -0.58 13.82 24.87
CA ALA A 981 -0.52 13.29 23.51
C ALA A 981 0.42 14.11 22.61
N GLN A 982 0.37 15.44 22.71
CA GLN A 982 1.26 16.33 21.97
C GLN A 982 2.72 16.17 22.38
N THR A 983 2.96 15.99 23.68
CA THR A 983 4.32 15.75 24.19
C THR A 983 4.85 14.44 23.61
N ASN A 984 4.08 13.36 23.72
CA ASN A 984 4.46 12.03 23.23
C ASN A 984 4.71 12.01 21.72
N ALA A 985 3.83 12.61 20.91
CA ALA A 985 3.96 12.65 19.45
C ALA A 985 5.23 13.40 18.97
N THR A 986 5.75 14.33 19.77
CA THR A 986 6.90 15.17 19.38
C THR A 986 8.20 14.85 20.13
N THR A 987 8.18 13.93 21.09
CA THR A 987 9.34 13.61 21.95
C THR A 987 10.60 13.31 21.13
N LEU A 988 10.51 12.39 20.16
CA LEU A 988 11.67 11.94 19.40
C LEU A 988 12.28 13.07 18.54
N PHE A 989 11.44 13.87 17.90
CA PHE A 989 11.89 15.03 17.11
C PHE A 989 12.48 16.14 18.01
N LYS A 990 11.89 16.36 19.19
CA LYS A 990 12.41 17.33 20.18
C LYS A 990 13.79 16.93 20.69
N ILE A 991 14.02 15.64 20.96
CA ILE A 991 15.35 15.13 21.34
C ILE A 991 16.36 15.40 20.22
N LEU A 992 15.99 15.10 18.96
CA LEU A 992 16.85 15.38 17.82
C LEU A 992 17.19 16.87 17.71
N LEU A 993 16.18 17.75 17.81
CA LEU A 993 16.34 19.20 17.71
C LEU A 993 17.27 19.74 18.81
N ARG A 994 17.09 19.29 20.06
CA ARG A 994 17.99 19.65 21.18
C ARG A 994 19.42 19.16 20.95
N SER A 995 19.58 17.94 20.44
CA SER A 995 20.91 17.37 20.19
C SER A 995 21.71 18.11 19.11
N TRP A 996 21.04 18.61 18.07
CA TRP A 996 21.68 19.36 16.99
C TRP A 996 21.82 20.84 17.28
N LEU A 997 20.82 21.47 17.92
CA LEU A 997 20.82 22.90 18.22
C LEU A 997 21.23 23.22 19.68
N ALA A 998 22.02 22.33 20.31
CA ALA A 998 22.61 22.60 21.61
C ALA A 998 23.47 23.86 21.57
N SER A 999 23.38 24.69 22.60
CA SER A 999 24.00 26.01 22.65
C SER A 999 25.51 25.99 22.34
N ARG A 1000 26.23 24.99 22.85
CA ARG A 1000 27.66 24.76 22.56
C ARG A 1000 27.93 24.48 21.08
N ARG A 1001 27.15 23.58 20.46
CA ARG A 1001 27.34 23.19 19.06
C ARG A 1001 27.07 24.35 18.11
N VAL A 1002 26.01 25.11 18.36
CA VAL A 1002 25.63 26.27 17.54
C VAL A 1002 26.75 27.31 17.47
N ILE A 1003 27.42 27.56 18.61
CA ILE A 1003 28.46 28.59 18.73
C ILE A 1003 29.85 28.05 18.35
N GLU A 1004 30.24 26.86 18.83
CA GLU A 1004 31.60 26.34 18.68
C GLU A 1004 31.80 25.41 17.48
N GLU A 1005 30.77 24.69 17.02
CA GLU A 1005 30.87 23.74 15.89
C GLU A 1005 30.39 24.41 14.59
N PHE A 1006 29.21 25.03 14.62
CA PHE A 1006 28.57 25.60 13.43
C PHE A 1006 28.86 27.08 13.20
N HIS A 1007 29.25 27.80 14.25
CA HIS A 1007 29.52 29.24 14.24
C HIS A 1007 28.38 30.07 13.65
N LEU A 1008 27.12 29.73 13.97
CA LEU A 1008 25.96 30.46 13.44
C LEU A 1008 25.89 31.88 14.00
N ASN A 1009 25.43 32.83 13.18
CA ASN A 1009 25.07 34.17 13.63
C ASN A 1009 23.58 34.26 14.01
N SER A 1010 23.16 35.36 14.65
CA SER A 1010 21.76 35.54 15.09
C SER A 1010 20.75 35.45 13.95
N GLN A 1011 21.09 35.97 12.77
CA GLN A 1011 20.24 35.89 11.58
C GLN A 1011 20.11 34.45 11.04
N ALA A 1012 21.21 33.71 11.00
CA ALA A 1012 21.26 32.33 10.54
C ALA A 1012 20.49 31.41 11.48
N LEU A 1013 20.64 31.58 12.79
CA LEU A 1013 19.88 30.81 13.77
C LEU A 1013 18.37 31.06 13.64
N LYS A 1014 17.95 32.33 13.53
CA LYS A 1014 16.53 32.67 13.30
C LYS A 1014 16.00 32.07 12.00
N TRP A 1015 16.80 32.07 10.93
CA TRP A 1015 16.42 31.45 9.66
C TRP A 1015 16.28 29.93 9.78
N VAL A 1016 17.24 29.23 10.41
CA VAL A 1016 17.17 27.77 10.63
C VAL A 1016 15.91 27.41 11.42
N LEU A 1017 15.65 28.12 12.52
CA LEU A 1017 14.49 27.89 13.37
C LEU A 1017 13.16 28.15 12.64
N GLY A 1018 13.10 29.21 11.82
CA GLY A 1018 11.93 29.48 10.98
C GLY A 1018 11.69 28.41 9.91
N GLU A 1019 12.75 27.89 9.29
CA GLU A 1019 12.67 26.77 8.35
C GLU A 1019 12.26 25.46 9.01
N VAL A 1020 12.74 25.18 10.23
CA VAL A 1020 12.31 24.02 11.01
C VAL A 1020 10.81 24.07 11.27
N GLU A 1021 10.28 25.21 11.73
CA GLU A 1021 8.83 25.38 11.96
C GLU A 1021 8.02 25.21 10.67
N SER A 1022 8.43 25.87 9.59
CA SER A 1022 7.74 25.82 8.29
C SER A 1022 7.71 24.40 7.70
N ARG A 1023 8.85 23.72 7.68
CA ARG A 1023 8.96 22.37 7.12
C ARG A 1023 8.27 21.33 8.00
N PHE A 1024 8.33 21.46 9.32
CA PHE A 1024 7.61 20.58 10.23
C PHE A 1024 6.09 20.66 10.01
N ARG A 1025 5.53 21.87 9.84
CA ARG A 1025 4.10 22.04 9.51
C ARG A 1025 3.74 21.43 8.16
N LYS A 1026 4.63 21.52 7.17
CA LYS A 1026 4.45 20.91 5.85
C LYS A 1026 4.48 19.37 5.92
N SER A 1027 5.24 18.80 6.86
CA SER A 1027 5.34 17.35 7.07
C SER A 1027 4.11 16.73 7.75
N LEU A 1028 3.19 17.53 8.29
CA LEU A 1028 1.99 16.99 8.94
C LEU A 1028 1.08 16.29 7.93
N VAL A 1029 0.50 15.17 8.35
CA VAL A 1029 -0.46 14.42 7.53
C VAL A 1029 -1.70 15.28 7.24
N SER A 1030 -2.20 15.21 6.02
CA SER A 1030 -3.40 15.95 5.63
C SER A 1030 -4.66 15.19 6.06
N PRO A 1031 -5.62 15.85 6.76
CA PRO A 1031 -6.92 15.26 7.01
C PRO A 1031 -7.63 14.88 5.70
N GLY A 1032 -8.29 13.72 5.68
CA GLY A 1032 -8.88 13.17 4.47
C GLY A 1032 -8.00 12.15 3.75
N GLU A 1033 -6.74 11.99 4.17
CA GLU A 1033 -5.86 10.98 3.56
C GLU A 1033 -6.35 9.55 3.84
N MET A 1034 -6.44 8.77 2.75
CA MET A 1034 -6.89 7.37 2.76
C MET A 1034 -5.76 6.43 3.19
N VAL A 1035 -5.23 6.64 4.40
CA VAL A 1035 -4.03 5.97 4.92
C VAL A 1035 -4.15 4.44 4.95
N GLY A 1036 -5.36 3.88 5.12
CA GLY A 1036 -5.55 2.44 5.08
C GLY A 1036 -5.28 1.84 3.70
N THR A 1037 -5.70 2.53 2.63
CA THR A 1037 -5.41 2.09 1.25
C THR A 1037 -3.92 2.24 0.90
N VAL A 1038 -3.30 3.34 1.33
CA VAL A 1038 -1.85 3.58 1.14
C VAL A 1038 -1.04 2.51 1.87
N ALA A 1039 -1.38 2.19 3.12
CA ALA A 1039 -0.72 1.13 3.88
C ALA A 1039 -0.91 -0.25 3.25
N ALA A 1040 -2.14 -0.59 2.82
CA ALA A 1040 -2.41 -1.86 2.16
C ALA A 1040 -1.60 -2.05 0.88
N GLN A 1041 -1.47 -0.99 0.07
CA GLN A 1041 -0.64 -1.01 -1.14
C GLN A 1041 0.85 -1.07 -0.82
N SER A 1042 1.30 -0.31 0.18
CA SER A 1042 2.70 -0.24 0.62
C SER A 1042 3.22 -1.56 1.18
N ILE A 1043 2.34 -2.39 1.76
CA ILE A 1043 2.63 -3.76 2.19
C ILE A 1043 2.49 -4.75 1.03
N GLY A 1044 1.49 -4.55 0.17
CA GLY A 1044 1.15 -5.47 -0.92
C GLY A 1044 2.16 -5.47 -2.06
N GLU A 1045 2.68 -4.31 -2.46
CA GLU A 1045 3.60 -4.19 -3.60
C GLU A 1045 5.00 -4.81 -3.34
N PRO A 1046 5.64 -4.66 -2.16
CA PRO A 1046 6.90 -5.36 -1.89
C PRO A 1046 6.74 -6.88 -1.77
N ALA A 1047 5.53 -7.34 -1.52
CA ALA A 1047 5.22 -8.77 -1.43
C ALA A 1047 5.00 -9.39 -2.82
N THR A 1048 4.70 -8.59 -3.85
CA THR A 1048 4.57 -9.02 -5.25
C THR A 1048 5.92 -9.03 -5.94
#